data_AF-A0A959UBI3-F1
#
_entry.id   AF-A0A959UBI3-F1
#
_cell.length_a   1.000
_cell.length_b   1.000
_cell.length_c   1.000
_cell.angle_alpha   90.00
_cell.angle_beta   90.00
_cell.angle_gamma   90.00
#
_symmetry.space_group_name_H-M   'P 1'
#
loop_
_entity.id
_entity.type
_entity.pdbx_description
1 polymer ?
#
loop_
_entity_poly.entity_id
_entity_poly.type
_entity_poly.pdbx_seq_one_letter_code
_entity_poly.pdbx_strand_id
1 'polypeptide(L)'
;MKNFKVYKSSAGSGKTYTLVKEFLLLSLKDSNPYAFTKILAITFTNKAATEMKERILKALKEIGGNIAEEGTSYYLKEDLKKELGIKEEELQVRCQKAHLTILHNYADFNVSTIDKFSHRLLRTFAKDLDLSVNFKVDLDEDTILRQVIGLMISVVGQDPQISDLVINHSLTKVEEGDSWNPIEDIFEVAKKLLAEDGALRLAQMSELKIEKIKEIQQTIWKENKVYEQKISGIGEAALNLIKSNSINSESFRYGNKNGGGLPSYYKKLVSFDYKSFKPTQRVLETIEEDKWFSGKVNSTDKLAIDNIKSQLIDYYNLAQEEIKAGLAIYLSKKLISKNLRLVALLKAIESRLSTLKKEQRIVPISDFNKKISEVVLNEPMPFVYEKLGEKYDHIMIDEFQDTSILQFMNLMPLIEESLARGEFNMIVGDAKQAIYRFRGGEVEQFSEMPDYVPEQFSDNPIVINRLLSLKSQYNPDNLIKNYRSKAKIVAFNNELFENLKTLMPARVLNIFDGHRQEYDENDNTGFVDVKFFKHEDKKFNYMKQVFSDIQDCIKDGYSHEDIAILCRTRNHAIEISEFLKVNDIPILSSESLRLITMPHILFLIDMALWINEPDNKNYQKNCIEFLVKTKRIHGELDERFQKMILNNESFENNLKQLGYQVDVTEHRAKTSYECFESL
;
A
#
# COMPACT_ATOMS: atom_id res chain seq x y z
N MET A 1 -39.01 -2.41 -18.83
CA MET A 1 -38.97 -2.21 -17.37
C MET A 1 -37.56 -1.81 -16.98
N LYS A 2 -37.37 -1.01 -15.93
CA LYS A 2 -36.03 -0.64 -15.45
C LYS A 2 -35.60 -1.63 -14.38
N ASN A 3 -34.83 -2.63 -14.77
CA ASN A 3 -34.49 -3.77 -13.92
C ASN A 3 -33.11 -3.68 -13.26
N PHE A 4 -32.40 -2.56 -13.44
CA PHE A 4 -31.12 -2.29 -12.79
C PHE A 4 -31.31 -1.30 -11.63
N LYS A 5 -31.51 -1.85 -10.43
CA LYS A 5 -31.81 -1.07 -9.22
C LYS A 5 -30.53 -0.68 -8.50
N VAL A 6 -30.33 0.62 -8.26
CA VAL A 6 -29.14 1.14 -7.60
C VAL A 6 -29.53 1.88 -6.34
N TYR A 7 -29.25 1.27 -5.19
CA TYR A 7 -29.53 1.84 -3.88
C TYR A 7 -28.31 2.63 -3.38
N LYS A 8 -28.42 3.96 -3.36
CA LYS A 8 -27.48 4.85 -2.68
C LYS A 8 -27.89 4.92 -1.21
N SER A 9 -27.20 4.15 -0.39
CA SER A 9 -27.47 4.03 1.04
C SER A 9 -26.59 4.97 1.85
N SER A 10 -27.07 5.41 3.01
CA SER A 10 -26.24 6.10 4.00
C SER A 10 -25.97 5.19 5.19
N ALA A 11 -25.01 5.56 6.05
CA ALA A 11 -24.67 4.78 7.23
C ALA A 11 -25.92 4.42 8.07
N GLY A 12 -26.17 3.13 8.30
CA GLY A 12 -27.31 2.68 9.10
C GLY A 12 -28.68 2.78 8.42
N SER A 13 -28.76 2.97 7.10
CA SER A 13 -30.03 3.15 6.38
C SER A 13 -30.76 1.87 5.98
N GLY A 14 -30.42 0.73 6.59
CA GLY A 14 -31.06 -0.55 6.29
C GLY A 14 -30.53 -1.27 5.05
N LYS A 15 -29.37 -0.91 4.49
CA LYS A 15 -28.75 -1.59 3.33
C LYS A 15 -28.81 -3.12 3.42
N THR A 16 -28.33 -3.69 4.53
CA THR A 16 -28.29 -5.15 4.72
C THR A 16 -29.69 -5.76 4.78
N TYR A 17 -30.67 -5.05 5.34
CA TYR A 17 -32.07 -5.47 5.34
C TYR A 17 -32.60 -5.55 3.90
N THR A 18 -32.39 -4.48 3.12
CA THR A 18 -32.80 -4.42 1.71
C THR A 18 -32.17 -5.54 0.89
N LEU A 19 -30.86 -5.78 1.03
CA LEU A 19 -30.16 -6.87 0.34
C LEU A 19 -30.77 -8.25 0.68
N VAL A 20 -31.02 -8.53 1.96
CA VAL A 20 -31.63 -9.81 2.36
C VAL A 20 -33.06 -9.92 1.83
N LYS A 21 -33.85 -8.84 1.91
CA LYS A 21 -35.22 -8.80 1.39
C LYS A 21 -35.27 -9.13 -0.10
N GLU A 22 -34.46 -8.43 -0.91
CA GLU A 22 -34.42 -8.64 -2.37
C GLU A 22 -33.94 -10.06 -2.71
N PHE A 23 -32.92 -10.58 -2.02
CA PHE A 23 -32.47 -11.96 -2.21
C PHE A 23 -33.61 -12.97 -1.97
N LEU A 24 -34.38 -12.76 -0.89
CA LEU A 24 -35.52 -13.62 -0.55
C LEU A 24 -36.68 -13.46 -1.53
N LEU A 25 -36.99 -12.25 -2.00
CA LEU A 25 -38.00 -12.01 -3.04
C LEU A 25 -37.70 -12.81 -4.31
N LEU A 26 -36.45 -12.77 -4.76
CA LEU A 26 -35.99 -13.51 -5.94
C LEU A 26 -36.02 -15.03 -5.69
N SER A 27 -35.57 -15.48 -4.51
CA SER A 27 -35.52 -16.90 -4.16
C SER A 27 -36.89 -17.53 -3.93
N LEU A 28 -37.89 -16.73 -3.55
CA LEU A 28 -39.22 -17.19 -3.14
C LEU A 28 -40.33 -16.76 -4.12
N LYS A 29 -39.97 -16.13 -5.25
CA LYS A 29 -40.90 -15.65 -6.29
C LYS A 29 -41.85 -16.75 -6.76
N ASP A 30 -41.30 -17.92 -7.03
CA ASP A 30 -42.05 -19.11 -7.45
C ASP A 30 -41.92 -20.23 -6.41
N SER A 31 -42.66 -21.33 -6.60
CA SER A 31 -42.62 -22.49 -5.71
C SER A 31 -41.36 -23.37 -5.87
N ASN A 32 -40.45 -23.00 -6.78
CA ASN A 32 -39.20 -23.71 -7.04
C ASN A 32 -38.15 -23.42 -5.94
N PRO A 33 -37.78 -24.42 -5.11
CA PRO A 33 -36.83 -24.21 -4.02
C PRO A 33 -35.38 -24.04 -4.48
N TYR A 34 -35.07 -24.26 -5.77
CA TYR A 34 -33.74 -24.09 -6.36
C TYR A 34 -33.51 -22.70 -6.98
N ALA A 35 -34.47 -21.78 -6.90
CA ALA A 35 -34.33 -20.44 -7.49
C ALA A 35 -33.09 -19.68 -6.99
N PHE A 36 -32.67 -19.90 -5.73
CA PHE A 36 -31.47 -19.28 -5.16
C PHE A 36 -30.18 -19.58 -5.95
N THR A 37 -30.12 -20.71 -6.67
CA THR A 37 -28.94 -21.10 -7.47
C THR A 37 -28.69 -20.14 -8.64
N LYS A 38 -29.71 -19.37 -9.03
CA LYS A 38 -29.67 -18.37 -10.11
C LYS A 38 -29.30 -16.97 -9.63
N ILE A 39 -29.09 -16.79 -8.32
CA ILE A 39 -28.77 -15.49 -7.72
C ILE A 39 -27.29 -15.46 -7.37
N LEU A 40 -26.57 -14.49 -7.92
CA LEU A 40 -25.18 -14.19 -7.58
C LEU A 40 -25.14 -12.96 -6.68
N ALA A 41 -24.84 -13.15 -5.40
CA ALA A 41 -24.66 -12.05 -4.45
C ALA A 41 -23.17 -11.87 -4.11
N ILE A 42 -22.64 -10.69 -4.41
CA ILE A 42 -21.24 -10.34 -4.30
C ILE A 42 -21.06 -9.26 -3.23
N THR A 43 -20.03 -9.43 -2.39
CA THR A 43 -19.64 -8.47 -1.35
C THR A 43 -18.14 -8.18 -1.41
N PHE A 44 -17.67 -7.12 -0.76
CA PHE A 44 -16.23 -6.79 -0.74
C PHE A 44 -15.42 -7.66 0.23
N THR A 45 -15.98 -8.10 1.37
CA THR A 45 -15.23 -8.81 2.41
C THR A 45 -15.82 -10.17 2.75
N ASN A 46 -14.97 -11.12 3.17
CA ASN A 46 -15.43 -12.44 3.62
C ASN A 46 -16.41 -12.34 4.80
N LYS A 47 -16.20 -11.36 5.69
CA LYS A 47 -17.10 -11.12 6.83
C LYS A 47 -18.49 -10.69 6.35
N ALA A 48 -18.57 -9.76 5.39
CA ALA A 48 -19.84 -9.32 4.82
C ALA A 48 -20.56 -10.47 4.09
N ALA A 49 -19.83 -11.29 3.31
CA ALA A 49 -20.41 -12.49 2.68
C ALA A 49 -20.98 -13.46 3.71
N THR A 50 -20.22 -13.79 4.77
CA THR A 50 -20.68 -14.69 5.84
C THR A 50 -21.89 -14.12 6.58
N GLU A 51 -21.85 -12.84 6.95
CA GLU A 51 -22.95 -12.16 7.62
C GLU A 51 -24.23 -12.18 6.76
N MET A 52 -24.10 -11.94 5.45
CA MET A 52 -25.22 -12.01 4.51
C MET A 52 -25.81 -13.43 4.45
N LYS A 53 -24.96 -14.47 4.36
CA LYS A 53 -25.41 -15.87 4.40
C LYS A 53 -26.17 -16.20 5.68
N GLU A 54 -25.61 -15.81 6.83
CA GLU A 54 -26.23 -16.05 8.14
C GLU A 54 -27.59 -15.38 8.25
N ARG A 55 -27.71 -14.12 7.81
CA ARG A 55 -28.99 -13.38 7.83
C ARG A 55 -30.04 -14.01 6.93
N ILE A 56 -29.67 -14.43 5.71
CA ILE A 56 -30.59 -15.12 4.77
C ILE A 56 -31.09 -16.42 5.40
N LEU A 57 -30.19 -17.26 5.91
CA LEU A 57 -30.54 -18.54 6.53
C LEU A 57 -31.40 -18.36 7.78
N LYS A 58 -31.05 -17.37 8.62
CA LYS A 58 -31.81 -17.03 9.82
C LYS A 58 -33.23 -16.60 9.46
N ALA A 59 -33.38 -15.70 8.49
CA ALA A 59 -34.70 -15.23 8.04
C ALA A 59 -35.56 -16.39 7.49
N LEU A 60 -34.99 -17.25 6.63
CA LEU A 60 -35.70 -18.43 6.11
C LEU A 60 -36.13 -19.39 7.22
N LYS A 61 -35.26 -19.64 8.20
CA LYS A 61 -35.55 -20.51 9.34
C LYS A 61 -36.63 -19.94 10.25
N GLU A 62 -36.54 -18.67 10.61
CA GLU A 62 -37.47 -18.02 11.54
C GLU A 62 -38.86 -17.83 10.90
N ILE A 63 -38.90 -17.41 9.63
CA ILE A 63 -40.16 -17.28 8.89
C ILE A 63 -40.76 -18.66 8.64
N GLY A 64 -39.96 -19.62 8.15
CA GLY A 64 -40.42 -20.98 7.90
C GLY A 64 -40.87 -21.73 9.16
N GLY A 65 -40.22 -21.49 10.29
CA GLY A 65 -40.57 -22.09 11.58
C GLY A 65 -41.73 -21.41 12.31
N ASN A 66 -42.28 -20.32 11.76
CA ASN A 66 -43.27 -19.46 12.41
C ASN A 66 -42.81 -18.90 13.78
N ILE A 67 -41.53 -18.50 13.86
CA ILE A 67 -40.89 -17.93 15.07
C ILE A 67 -40.62 -16.42 14.88
N ALA A 68 -40.84 -15.90 13.68
CA ALA A 68 -40.69 -14.49 13.33
C ALA A 68 -41.86 -13.62 13.84
N GLU A 69 -41.97 -13.49 15.17
CA GLU A 69 -43.00 -12.69 15.85
C GLU A 69 -42.56 -11.25 16.12
N GLU A 70 -41.26 -11.03 16.36
CA GLU A 70 -40.68 -9.71 16.60
C GLU A 70 -39.31 -9.55 15.88
N GLY A 71 -38.82 -8.31 15.81
CA GLY A 71 -37.50 -8.00 15.25
C GLY A 71 -37.43 -8.04 13.72
N THR A 72 -36.22 -8.19 13.18
CA THR A 72 -35.96 -8.02 11.74
C THR A 72 -36.71 -9.02 10.86
N SER A 73 -36.80 -10.28 11.30
CA SER A 73 -37.48 -11.33 10.53
C SER A 73 -38.99 -11.15 10.47
N TYR A 74 -39.60 -10.52 11.48
CA TYR A 74 -41.01 -10.12 11.44
C TYR A 74 -41.27 -9.11 10.33
N TYR A 75 -40.49 -8.04 10.25
CA TYR A 75 -40.63 -7.04 9.18
C TYR A 75 -40.37 -7.64 7.79
N LEU A 76 -39.36 -8.51 7.66
CA LEU A 76 -39.10 -9.24 6.41
C LEU A 76 -40.31 -10.09 6.01
N LYS A 77 -40.93 -10.80 6.96
CA LYS A 77 -42.13 -11.61 6.69
C LYS A 77 -43.27 -10.77 6.11
N GLU A 78 -43.55 -9.62 6.71
CA GLU A 78 -44.63 -8.74 6.28
C GLU A 78 -44.35 -8.11 4.91
N ASP A 79 -43.11 -7.67 4.67
CA ASP A 79 -42.68 -7.15 3.36
C ASP A 79 -42.79 -8.23 2.27
N LEU A 80 -42.29 -9.45 2.54
CA LEU A 80 -42.35 -10.57 1.60
C LEU A 80 -43.79 -10.97 1.26
N LYS A 81 -44.68 -11.06 2.26
CA LYS A 81 -46.12 -11.33 2.05
C LYS A 81 -46.73 -10.29 1.11
N LYS A 82 -46.45 -9.01 1.37
CA LYS A 82 -47.00 -7.89 0.61
C LYS A 82 -46.48 -7.87 -0.83
N GLU A 83 -45.18 -8.00 -1.02
CA GLU A 83 -44.53 -7.86 -2.34
C GLU A 83 -44.72 -9.11 -3.22
N LEU A 84 -44.75 -10.31 -2.65
CA LEU A 84 -45.05 -11.54 -3.39
C LEU A 84 -46.54 -11.75 -3.64
N GLY A 85 -47.41 -11.07 -2.87
CA GLY A 85 -48.86 -11.23 -2.96
C GLY A 85 -49.36 -12.61 -2.52
N ILE A 86 -48.64 -13.27 -1.61
CA ILE A 86 -48.96 -14.64 -1.14
C ILE A 86 -49.42 -14.64 0.32
N LYS A 87 -50.14 -15.71 0.70
CA LYS A 87 -50.56 -15.92 2.09
C LYS A 87 -49.38 -16.34 2.95
N GLU A 88 -49.49 -16.08 4.25
CA GLU A 88 -48.44 -16.42 5.24
C GLU A 88 -48.12 -17.92 5.26
N GLU A 89 -49.14 -18.78 5.21
CA GLU A 89 -48.99 -20.24 5.15
C GLU A 89 -48.16 -20.68 3.93
N GLU A 90 -48.38 -20.04 2.78
CA GLU A 90 -47.63 -20.33 1.56
C GLU A 90 -46.18 -19.84 1.66
N LEU A 91 -45.97 -18.63 2.19
CA LEU A 91 -44.63 -18.09 2.43
C LEU A 91 -43.84 -19.00 3.38
N GLN A 92 -44.46 -19.47 4.47
CA GLN A 92 -43.83 -20.39 5.43
C GLN A 92 -43.35 -21.66 4.73
N VAL A 93 -44.19 -22.30 3.92
CA VAL A 93 -43.83 -23.51 3.17
C VAL A 93 -42.69 -23.25 2.19
N ARG A 94 -42.73 -22.12 1.45
CA ARG A 94 -41.65 -21.76 0.53
C ARG A 94 -40.33 -21.52 1.27
N CYS A 95 -40.36 -20.81 2.41
CA CYS A 95 -39.19 -20.58 3.26
C CYS A 95 -38.60 -21.88 3.81
N GLN A 96 -39.43 -22.81 4.31
CA GLN A 96 -38.97 -24.11 4.82
C GLN A 96 -38.26 -24.91 3.72
N LYS A 97 -38.87 -24.99 2.52
CA LYS A 97 -38.28 -25.72 1.38
C LYS A 97 -36.97 -25.08 0.94
N ALA A 98 -36.94 -23.76 0.75
CA ALA A 98 -35.73 -23.03 0.36
C ALA A 98 -34.61 -23.21 1.40
N HIS A 99 -34.93 -23.11 2.70
CA HIS A 99 -33.97 -23.31 3.77
C HIS A 99 -33.31 -24.70 3.70
N LEU A 100 -34.11 -25.76 3.63
CA LEU A 100 -33.62 -27.14 3.54
C LEU A 100 -32.80 -27.35 2.27
N THR A 101 -33.26 -26.87 1.13
CA THR A 101 -32.55 -27.03 -0.15
C THR A 101 -31.20 -26.30 -0.16
N ILE A 102 -31.11 -25.10 0.43
CA ILE A 102 -29.84 -24.39 0.58
C ILE A 102 -28.88 -25.15 1.49
N LEU A 103 -29.36 -25.72 2.60
CA LEU A 103 -28.50 -26.51 3.50
C LEU A 103 -27.97 -27.78 2.82
N HIS A 104 -28.77 -28.45 1.99
CA HIS A 104 -28.34 -29.61 1.23
C HIS A 104 -27.42 -29.27 0.04
N ASN A 105 -27.58 -28.10 -0.58
CA ASN A 105 -26.83 -27.66 -1.75
C ASN A 105 -26.04 -26.37 -1.46
N TYR A 106 -25.35 -26.34 -0.33
CA TYR A 106 -24.67 -25.12 0.16
C TYR A 106 -23.57 -24.61 -0.78
N ALA A 107 -23.01 -25.50 -1.62
CA ALA A 107 -22.03 -25.13 -2.65
C ALA A 107 -22.64 -24.19 -3.71
N ASP A 108 -23.92 -24.36 -4.04
CA ASP A 108 -24.65 -23.55 -5.03
C ASP A 108 -25.23 -22.27 -4.42
N PHE A 109 -25.03 -22.05 -3.12
CA PHE A 109 -25.42 -20.82 -2.44
C PHE A 109 -24.38 -19.71 -2.71
N ASN A 110 -24.54 -19.10 -3.90
CA ASN A 110 -23.65 -18.12 -4.53
C ASN A 110 -23.64 -16.73 -3.86
N VAL A 111 -23.46 -16.70 -2.52
CA VAL A 111 -23.12 -15.49 -1.76
C VAL A 111 -21.63 -15.53 -1.46
N SER A 112 -20.84 -14.64 -2.05
CA SER A 112 -19.38 -14.70 -1.94
C SER A 112 -18.73 -13.32 -2.02
N THR A 113 -17.40 -13.27 -1.91
CA THR A 113 -16.66 -12.04 -2.16
C THR A 113 -16.41 -11.87 -3.65
N ILE A 114 -16.23 -10.62 -4.08
CA ILE A 114 -15.89 -10.32 -5.48
C ILE A 114 -14.61 -11.05 -5.90
N ASP A 115 -13.59 -11.09 -5.04
CA ASP A 115 -12.34 -11.81 -5.31
C ASP A 115 -12.53 -13.33 -5.43
N LYS A 116 -13.43 -13.93 -4.65
CA LYS A 116 -13.73 -15.37 -4.76
C LYS A 116 -14.46 -15.68 -6.07
N PHE A 117 -15.42 -14.84 -6.45
CA PHE A 117 -16.13 -14.98 -7.71
C PHE A 117 -15.19 -14.80 -8.90
N SER A 118 -14.42 -13.71 -8.87
CA SER A 118 -13.30 -13.43 -9.74
C SER A 118 -12.44 -14.69 -9.84
N HIS A 119 -11.85 -15.18 -8.75
CA HIS A 119 -11.01 -16.38 -8.72
C HIS A 119 -11.62 -17.60 -9.41
N ARG A 120 -12.93 -17.83 -9.23
CA ARG A 120 -13.65 -18.89 -9.94
C ARG A 120 -13.61 -18.66 -11.45
N LEU A 121 -13.93 -17.46 -11.94
CA LEU A 121 -13.83 -17.12 -13.37
C LEU A 121 -12.44 -17.42 -13.94
N LEU A 122 -11.34 -16.95 -13.32
CA LEU A 122 -9.99 -17.19 -13.89
C LEU A 122 -9.64 -18.67 -13.92
N ARG A 123 -10.01 -19.45 -12.91
CA ARG A 123 -9.80 -20.91 -12.95
C ARG A 123 -10.49 -21.54 -14.14
N THR A 124 -11.70 -21.07 -14.44
CA THR A 124 -12.46 -21.52 -15.58
C THR A 124 -11.80 -21.14 -16.92
N PHE A 125 -11.22 -19.93 -17.01
CA PHE A 125 -10.52 -19.45 -18.21
C PHE A 125 -9.00 -19.72 -18.20
N ALA A 126 -8.48 -20.51 -17.26
CA ALA A 126 -7.04 -20.64 -17.04
C ALA A 126 -6.31 -21.09 -18.30
N LYS A 127 -6.89 -22.07 -19.02
CA LYS A 127 -6.33 -22.57 -20.28
C LYS A 127 -6.38 -21.53 -21.40
N ASP A 128 -7.45 -20.75 -21.46
CA ASP A 128 -7.63 -19.71 -22.48
C ASP A 128 -6.68 -18.52 -22.24
N LEU A 129 -6.20 -18.35 -21.00
CA LEU A 129 -5.28 -17.30 -20.56
C LEU A 129 -3.80 -17.74 -20.51
N ASP A 130 -3.48 -18.91 -21.07
CA ASP A 130 -2.16 -19.54 -21.00
C ASP A 130 -1.62 -19.67 -19.56
N LEU A 131 -2.53 -19.87 -18.61
CA LEU A 131 -2.22 -20.11 -17.20
C LEU A 131 -2.16 -21.60 -16.93
N SER A 132 -1.23 -21.99 -16.05
CA SER A 132 -1.19 -23.36 -15.55
C SER A 132 -2.48 -23.68 -14.80
N VAL A 133 -3.12 -24.82 -15.08
CA VAL A 133 -4.34 -25.26 -14.37
C VAL A 133 -4.18 -25.30 -12.84
N ASN A 134 -2.94 -25.47 -12.34
CA ASN A 134 -2.59 -25.50 -10.92
C ASN A 134 -1.87 -24.23 -10.45
N PHE A 135 -2.17 -23.06 -11.02
CA PHE A 135 -1.57 -21.82 -10.55
C PHE A 135 -1.95 -21.55 -9.08
N LYS A 136 -1.01 -21.00 -8.31
CA LYS A 136 -1.26 -20.50 -6.96
C LYS A 136 -1.58 -19.01 -7.04
N VAL A 137 -2.64 -18.60 -6.35
CA VAL A 137 -2.90 -17.19 -6.10
C VAL A 137 -2.12 -16.80 -4.87
N ASP A 138 -1.27 -15.79 -4.99
CA ASP A 138 -0.57 -15.22 -3.85
C ASP A 138 -1.12 -13.83 -3.53
N LEU A 139 -1.37 -13.60 -2.24
CA LEU A 139 -1.82 -12.33 -1.69
C LEU A 139 -0.64 -11.42 -1.32
N ASP A 140 0.56 -12.00 -1.16
CA ASP A 140 1.71 -11.31 -0.62
C ASP A 140 2.80 -11.11 -1.69
N GLU A 141 2.58 -10.11 -2.55
CA GLU A 141 3.57 -9.67 -3.53
C GLU A 141 4.89 -9.23 -2.86
N ASP A 142 4.85 -8.76 -1.61
CA ASP A 142 6.05 -8.35 -0.86
C ASP A 142 6.93 -9.57 -0.59
N THR A 143 6.36 -10.71 -0.20
CA THR A 143 7.12 -11.94 0.07
C THR A 143 7.84 -12.43 -1.19
N ILE A 144 7.15 -12.43 -2.34
CA ILE A 144 7.76 -12.84 -3.62
C ILE A 144 8.86 -11.84 -4.01
N LEU A 145 8.61 -10.54 -3.87
CA LEU A 145 9.60 -9.50 -4.18
C LEU A 145 10.84 -9.62 -3.28
N ARG A 146 10.67 -9.89 -1.97
CA ARG A 146 11.78 -10.17 -1.04
C ARG A 146 12.57 -11.40 -1.46
N GLN A 147 11.90 -12.47 -1.89
CA GLN A 147 12.57 -13.67 -2.40
C GLN A 147 13.39 -13.36 -3.66
N VAL A 148 12.85 -12.57 -4.60
CA VAL A 148 13.54 -12.15 -5.83
C VAL A 148 14.80 -11.36 -5.49
N ILE A 149 14.70 -10.38 -4.58
CA ILE A 149 15.83 -9.56 -4.14
C ILE A 149 16.87 -10.42 -3.42
N GLY A 150 16.45 -11.35 -2.56
CA GLY A 150 17.34 -12.32 -1.91
C GLY A 150 18.11 -13.17 -2.93
N LEU A 151 17.42 -13.70 -3.95
CA LEU A 151 18.03 -14.45 -5.06
C LEU A 151 18.92 -13.58 -5.96
N MET A 152 18.65 -12.28 -6.07
CA MET A 152 19.54 -11.34 -6.74
C MET A 152 20.84 -11.13 -5.97
N ILE A 153 20.76 -11.08 -4.65
CA ILE A 153 21.93 -10.90 -3.80
C ILE A 153 22.74 -12.18 -3.72
N SER A 154 22.11 -13.36 -3.71
CA SER A 154 22.83 -14.63 -3.66
C SER A 154 23.71 -14.89 -4.89
N VAL A 155 23.43 -14.24 -6.02
CA VAL A 155 24.24 -14.33 -7.24
C VAL A 155 25.26 -13.20 -7.39
N VAL A 156 25.34 -12.28 -6.42
CA VAL A 156 26.39 -11.26 -6.38
C VAL A 156 27.75 -11.95 -6.21
N GLY A 157 28.71 -11.59 -7.05
CA GLY A 157 30.00 -12.27 -7.20
C GLY A 157 30.01 -13.37 -8.27
N GLN A 158 28.85 -13.84 -8.74
CA GLN A 158 28.73 -14.86 -9.79
C GLN A 158 28.28 -14.28 -11.13
N ASP A 159 27.29 -13.37 -11.12
CA ASP A 159 26.83 -12.64 -12.29
C ASP A 159 27.47 -11.23 -12.33
N PRO A 160 28.39 -10.94 -13.26
CA PRO A 160 29.06 -9.64 -13.32
C PRO A 160 28.08 -8.47 -13.49
N GLN A 161 26.98 -8.65 -14.23
CA GLN A 161 26.05 -7.55 -14.49
C GLN A 161 25.26 -7.17 -13.24
N ILE A 162 24.80 -8.15 -12.47
CA ILE A 162 24.03 -7.92 -11.25
C ILE A 162 24.94 -7.49 -10.10
N SER A 163 26.13 -8.08 -10.04
CA SER A 163 27.17 -7.67 -9.08
C SER A 163 27.48 -6.19 -9.23
N ASP A 164 27.71 -5.72 -10.45
CA ASP A 164 27.97 -4.30 -10.72
C ASP A 164 26.79 -3.42 -10.27
N LEU A 165 25.55 -3.81 -10.54
CA LEU A 165 24.37 -3.01 -10.18
C LEU A 165 24.20 -2.90 -8.66
N VAL A 166 24.33 -4.01 -7.93
CA VAL A 166 24.13 -4.06 -6.47
C VAL A 166 25.30 -3.39 -5.73
N ILE A 167 26.55 -3.66 -6.13
CA ILE A 167 27.75 -3.07 -5.50
C ILE A 167 27.75 -1.55 -5.70
N ASN A 168 27.52 -1.06 -6.93
CA ASN A 168 27.54 0.37 -7.19
C ASN A 168 26.39 1.13 -6.50
N HIS A 169 25.23 0.48 -6.33
CA HIS A 169 24.14 1.06 -5.53
C HIS A 169 24.56 1.20 -4.06
N SER A 170 25.15 0.15 -3.48
CA SER A 170 25.62 0.15 -2.10
C SER A 170 26.72 1.20 -1.85
N LEU A 171 27.68 1.32 -2.77
CA LEU A 171 28.74 2.34 -2.69
C LEU A 171 28.18 3.77 -2.73
N THR A 172 27.15 4.02 -3.53
CA THR A 172 26.49 5.33 -3.59
C THR A 172 25.85 5.69 -2.24
N LYS A 173 25.28 4.73 -1.50
CA LYS A 173 24.70 4.99 -0.17
C LYS A 173 25.76 5.31 0.88
N VAL A 174 26.90 4.62 0.83
CA VAL A 174 28.03 4.88 1.74
C VAL A 174 28.59 6.29 1.53
N GLU A 175 28.67 6.76 0.28
CA GLU A 175 29.06 8.14 -0.04
C GLU A 175 28.06 9.17 0.51
N GLU A 176 26.79 8.80 0.68
CA GLU A 176 25.69 9.65 1.17
C GLU A 176 25.49 9.55 2.71
N GLY A 177 26.26 8.70 3.40
CA GLY A 177 26.20 8.54 4.85
C GLY A 177 25.12 7.57 5.36
N ASP A 178 24.54 6.77 4.46
CA ASP A 178 23.48 5.81 4.75
C ASP A 178 24.01 4.39 5.10
N SER A 179 23.12 3.50 5.54
CA SER A 179 23.44 2.10 5.83
C SER A 179 23.98 1.35 4.61
N TRP A 180 24.94 0.45 4.84
CA TRP A 180 25.58 -0.35 3.79
C TRP A 180 24.70 -1.47 3.21
N ASN A 181 23.63 -1.88 3.92
CA ASN A 181 22.75 -2.97 3.49
C ASN A 181 21.75 -2.47 2.43
N PRO A 182 21.85 -2.90 1.16
CA PRO A 182 20.98 -2.42 0.09
C PRO A 182 19.62 -3.13 0.03
N ILE A 183 19.40 -4.20 0.81
CA ILE A 183 18.21 -5.08 0.68
C ILE A 183 16.91 -4.31 0.86
N GLU A 184 16.73 -3.65 2.01
CA GLU A 184 15.47 -2.97 2.33
C GLU A 184 15.26 -1.74 1.44
N ASP A 185 16.34 -1.05 1.06
CA ASP A 185 16.25 0.09 0.14
C ASP A 185 15.80 -0.34 -1.25
N ILE A 186 16.43 -1.38 -1.80
CA ILE A 186 16.04 -1.94 -3.09
C ILE A 186 14.59 -2.44 -3.02
N PHE A 187 14.21 -3.08 -1.93
CA PHE A 187 12.84 -3.55 -1.70
C PHE A 187 11.84 -2.40 -1.69
N GLU A 188 12.07 -1.35 -0.90
CA GLU A 188 11.16 -0.20 -0.80
C GLU A 188 11.04 0.55 -2.14
N VAL A 189 12.15 0.70 -2.87
CA VAL A 189 12.17 1.34 -4.19
C VAL A 189 11.42 0.47 -5.21
N ALA A 190 11.70 -0.83 -5.25
CA ALA A 190 11.04 -1.77 -6.14
C ALA A 190 9.54 -1.86 -5.85
N LYS A 191 9.15 -1.95 -4.58
CA LYS A 191 7.74 -2.00 -4.14
C LYS A 191 6.96 -0.76 -4.60
N LYS A 192 7.52 0.43 -4.39
CA LYS A 192 6.87 1.68 -4.82
C LYS A 192 6.74 1.79 -6.35
N LEU A 193 7.74 1.30 -7.08
CA LEU A 193 7.79 1.46 -8.54
C LEU A 193 7.10 0.33 -9.30
N LEU A 194 6.90 -0.83 -8.68
CA LEU A 194 6.12 -1.94 -9.23
C LEU A 194 4.63 -1.86 -8.87
N ALA A 195 4.22 -0.92 -8.00
CA ALA A 195 2.80 -0.60 -7.78
C ALA A 195 2.14 -0.09 -9.08
N GLU A 196 0.80 -0.18 -9.17
CA GLU A 196 0.00 0.01 -10.40
C GLU A 196 0.42 1.22 -11.27
N ASP A 197 0.61 2.41 -10.68
CA ASP A 197 1.04 3.62 -11.40
C ASP A 197 2.47 3.56 -11.96
N GLY A 198 3.37 2.91 -11.21
CA GLY A 198 4.79 2.77 -11.57
C GLY A 198 5.01 1.70 -12.64
N ALA A 199 4.23 0.62 -12.60
CA ALA A 199 4.27 -0.46 -13.59
C ALA A 199 3.95 0.04 -15.00
N LEU A 200 2.96 0.93 -15.16
CA LEU A 200 2.62 1.55 -16.45
C LEU A 200 3.79 2.36 -17.03
N ARG A 201 4.50 3.13 -16.20
CA ARG A 201 5.67 3.93 -16.63
C ARG A 201 6.89 3.05 -16.91
N LEU A 202 7.09 1.98 -16.13
CA LEU A 202 8.12 0.98 -16.41
C LEU A 202 7.85 0.22 -17.72
N ALA A 203 6.59 -0.06 -18.03
CA ALA A 203 6.20 -0.68 -19.30
C ALA A 203 6.52 0.23 -20.50
N GLN A 204 6.34 1.55 -20.38
CA GLN A 204 6.80 2.51 -21.40
C GLN A 204 8.33 2.53 -21.56
N MET A 205 9.05 2.20 -20.49
CA MET A 205 10.51 2.05 -20.52
C MET A 205 10.97 0.64 -20.93
N SER A 206 10.06 -0.31 -21.20
CA SER A 206 10.40 -1.71 -21.49
C SER A 206 11.34 -1.88 -22.69
N GLU A 207 11.28 -0.98 -23.67
CA GLU A 207 12.15 -0.97 -24.85
C GLU A 207 13.65 -0.69 -24.54
N LEU A 208 13.96 -0.05 -23.40
CA LEU A 208 15.34 0.29 -23.00
C LEU A 208 16.09 -0.92 -22.43
N LYS A 209 16.70 -1.74 -23.27
CA LYS A 209 17.51 -2.89 -22.82
C LYS A 209 18.66 -2.48 -21.88
N ILE A 210 19.09 -3.37 -20.99
CA ILE A 210 20.16 -3.11 -20.02
C ILE A 210 21.45 -2.69 -20.73
N GLU A 211 21.74 -3.27 -21.90
CA GLU A 211 22.88 -2.91 -22.74
C GLU A 211 22.82 -1.44 -23.19
N LYS A 212 21.61 -0.98 -23.57
CA LYS A 212 21.42 0.40 -24.00
C LYS A 212 21.60 1.39 -22.85
N ILE A 213 21.18 1.01 -21.65
CA ILE A 213 21.42 1.81 -20.44
C ILE A 213 22.92 1.96 -20.18
N LYS A 214 23.71 0.88 -20.34
CA LYS A 214 25.17 0.93 -20.21
C LYS A 214 25.81 1.85 -21.25
N GLU A 215 25.37 1.78 -22.51
CA GLU A 215 25.85 2.69 -23.58
C GLU A 215 25.59 4.16 -23.23
N ILE A 216 24.38 4.49 -22.76
CA ILE A 216 24.00 5.85 -22.36
C ILE A 216 24.90 6.33 -21.20
N GLN A 217 25.13 5.48 -20.20
CA GLN A 217 26.01 5.81 -19.07
C GLN A 217 27.44 6.09 -19.51
N GLN A 218 28.00 5.28 -20.44
CA GLN A 218 29.34 5.51 -20.97
C GLN A 218 29.43 6.82 -21.75
N THR A 219 28.42 7.14 -22.55
CA THR A 219 28.35 8.42 -23.29
C THR A 219 28.31 9.60 -22.33
N ILE A 220 27.42 9.56 -21.32
CA ILE A 220 27.33 10.59 -20.28
C ILE A 220 28.66 10.76 -19.55
N TRP A 221 29.32 9.65 -19.19
CA TRP A 221 30.61 9.71 -18.49
C TRP A 221 31.69 10.38 -19.35
N LYS A 222 31.80 10.01 -20.64
CA LYS A 222 32.76 10.61 -21.57
C LYS A 222 32.52 12.11 -21.73
N GLU A 223 31.27 12.52 -21.96
CA GLU A 223 30.91 13.93 -22.13
C GLU A 223 31.17 14.76 -20.87
N ASN A 224 30.83 14.22 -19.69
CA ASN A 224 31.12 14.87 -18.42
C ASN A 224 32.62 14.98 -18.18
N LYS A 225 33.42 13.97 -18.53
CA LYS A 225 34.88 14.02 -18.43
C LYS A 225 35.50 15.09 -19.34
N VAL A 226 34.98 15.24 -20.56
CA VAL A 226 35.42 16.31 -21.46
C VAL A 226 35.13 17.69 -20.86
N TYR A 227 33.96 17.88 -20.26
CA TYR A 227 33.62 19.14 -19.58
C TYR A 227 34.50 19.40 -18.34
N GLU A 228 34.75 18.36 -17.54
CA GLU A 228 35.67 18.43 -16.40
C GLU A 228 37.07 18.87 -16.82
N GLN A 229 37.60 18.28 -17.89
CA GLN A 229 38.90 18.64 -18.44
C GLN A 229 38.93 20.07 -18.98
N LYS A 230 37.85 20.53 -19.61
CA LYS A 230 37.74 21.90 -20.13
C LYS A 230 37.86 22.93 -19.01
N ILE A 231 37.10 22.77 -17.92
CA ILE A 231 37.14 23.68 -16.76
C ILE A 231 38.49 23.59 -16.04
N SER A 232 38.99 22.37 -15.83
CA SER A 232 40.27 22.15 -15.15
C SER A 232 41.43 22.78 -15.93
N GLY A 233 41.42 22.66 -17.27
CA GLY A 233 42.41 23.26 -18.15
C GLY A 233 42.46 24.79 -18.09
N ILE A 234 41.31 25.46 -17.92
CA ILE A 234 41.27 26.93 -17.71
C ILE A 234 41.95 27.29 -16.39
N GLY A 235 41.68 26.55 -15.32
CA GLY A 235 42.33 26.73 -14.01
C GLY A 235 43.85 26.47 -14.07
N GLU A 236 44.27 25.42 -14.77
CA GLU A 236 45.68 25.08 -14.96
C GLU A 236 46.42 26.17 -15.75
N ALA A 237 45.83 26.68 -16.83
CA ALA A 237 46.42 27.76 -17.62
C ALA A 237 46.62 29.03 -16.79
N ALA A 238 45.63 29.41 -15.98
CA ALA A 238 45.74 30.57 -15.09
C ALA A 238 46.81 30.37 -13.99
N LEU A 239 46.87 29.19 -13.36
CA LEU A 239 47.89 28.89 -12.35
C LEU A 239 49.29 28.80 -12.95
N ASN A 240 49.43 28.26 -14.18
CA ASN A 240 50.69 28.22 -14.89
C ASN A 240 51.18 29.61 -15.27
N LEU A 241 50.28 30.54 -15.63
CA LEU A 241 50.62 31.94 -15.88
C LEU A 241 51.16 32.64 -14.61
N ILE A 242 50.56 32.35 -13.44
CA ILE A 242 51.05 32.85 -12.15
C ILE A 242 52.45 32.27 -11.85
N LYS A 243 52.64 30.97 -12.09
CA LYS A 243 53.89 30.26 -11.81
C LYS A 243 55.03 30.67 -12.75
N SER A 244 54.76 30.86 -14.05
CA SER A 244 55.76 31.22 -15.06
C SER A 244 56.32 32.62 -14.86
N ASN A 245 55.54 33.52 -14.27
CA ASN A 245 55.96 34.86 -13.88
C ASN A 245 56.60 34.92 -12.46
N SER A 246 56.84 33.75 -11.83
CA SER A 246 57.45 33.63 -10.51
C SER A 246 56.74 34.42 -9.39
N ILE A 247 55.41 34.59 -9.50
CA ILE A 247 54.62 35.37 -8.53
C ILE A 247 54.29 34.50 -7.32
N ASN A 248 54.53 35.01 -6.11
CA ASN A 248 54.10 34.33 -4.89
C ASN A 248 52.57 34.43 -4.73
N SER A 249 51.90 33.32 -4.42
CA SER A 249 50.45 33.32 -4.15
C SER A 249 50.05 34.22 -2.97
N GLU A 250 50.96 34.52 -2.04
CA GLU A 250 50.75 35.48 -0.94
C GLU A 250 50.71 36.95 -1.39
N SER A 251 51.19 37.24 -2.60
CA SER A 251 51.22 38.59 -3.17
C SER A 251 49.86 39.05 -3.69
N PHE A 252 48.96 38.10 -3.99
CA PHE A 252 47.56 38.37 -4.32
C PHE A 252 46.76 38.79 -3.09
N ARG A 253 45.74 39.61 -3.29
CA ARG A 253 44.81 39.99 -2.23
C ARG A 253 44.15 38.75 -1.62
N TYR A 254 44.14 38.68 -0.29
CA TYR A 254 43.73 37.50 0.49
C TYR A 254 44.58 36.24 0.27
N GLY A 255 45.75 36.37 -0.37
CA GLY A 255 46.71 35.31 -0.59
C GLY A 255 47.29 34.74 0.71
N ASN A 256 47.64 33.46 0.67
CA ASN A 256 48.33 32.73 1.75
C ASN A 256 49.20 31.62 1.15
N LYS A 257 50.00 30.93 1.97
CA LYS A 257 50.88 29.81 1.56
C LYS A 257 50.17 28.72 0.73
N ASN A 258 48.88 28.51 0.98
CA ASN A 258 48.08 27.49 0.32
C ASN A 258 47.25 28.04 -0.87
N GLY A 259 47.39 29.33 -1.21
CA GLY A 259 46.65 30.02 -2.26
C GLY A 259 45.26 30.44 -1.81
N GLY A 260 45.15 31.59 -1.16
CA GLY A 260 43.88 32.28 -0.86
C GLY A 260 43.48 33.27 -1.96
N GLY A 261 42.23 33.75 -1.95
CA GLY A 261 41.74 34.70 -2.95
C GLY A 261 41.65 34.10 -4.37
N LEU A 262 42.04 34.86 -5.38
CA LEU A 262 41.96 34.48 -6.79
C LEU A 262 42.75 33.19 -7.15
N PRO A 263 43.99 32.98 -6.67
CA PRO A 263 44.69 31.70 -6.84
C PRO A 263 43.93 30.48 -6.28
N SER A 264 43.22 30.66 -5.16
CA SER A 264 42.38 29.60 -4.56
C SER A 264 41.25 29.18 -5.49
N TYR A 265 40.65 30.18 -6.15
CA TYR A 265 39.55 29.96 -7.07
C TYR A 265 40.00 29.13 -8.28
N TYR A 266 41.15 29.45 -8.90
CA TYR A 266 41.68 28.62 -9.99
C TYR A 266 42.05 27.21 -9.54
N LYS A 267 42.59 27.02 -8.33
CA LYS A 267 42.84 25.68 -7.77
C LYS A 267 41.55 24.85 -7.67
N LYS A 268 40.44 25.48 -7.31
CA LYS A 268 39.12 24.82 -7.24
C LYS A 268 38.57 24.45 -8.62
N LEU A 269 38.92 25.21 -9.67
CA LEU A 269 38.62 24.82 -11.05
C LEU A 269 39.43 23.58 -11.45
N VAL A 270 40.72 23.52 -11.11
CA VAL A 270 41.60 22.35 -11.39
C VAL A 270 41.12 21.09 -10.68
N SER A 271 40.69 21.20 -9.41
CA SER A 271 40.13 20.05 -8.68
C SER A 271 38.68 19.74 -9.05
N PHE A 272 38.09 20.48 -9.98
CA PHE A 272 36.67 20.43 -10.36
C PHE A 272 35.71 20.43 -9.14
N ASP A 273 35.99 21.29 -8.16
CA ASP A 273 35.08 21.48 -7.02
C ASP A 273 33.89 22.37 -7.42
N TYR A 274 32.93 21.78 -8.13
CA TYR A 274 31.78 22.50 -8.69
C TYR A 274 30.91 23.21 -7.64
N LYS A 275 30.94 22.75 -6.37
CA LYS A 275 30.23 23.42 -5.27
C LYS A 275 30.85 24.79 -4.95
N SER A 276 32.11 24.98 -5.30
CA SER A 276 32.87 26.22 -5.11
C SER A 276 33.03 27.07 -6.37
N PHE A 277 32.37 26.74 -7.48
CA PHE A 277 32.47 27.51 -8.74
C PHE A 277 31.82 28.89 -8.67
N LYS A 278 30.92 29.10 -7.71
CA LYS A 278 30.40 30.44 -7.43
C LYS A 278 31.53 31.29 -6.82
N PRO A 279 31.93 32.40 -7.45
CA PRO A 279 33.00 33.24 -6.95
C PRO A 279 32.63 33.82 -5.58
N THR A 280 33.54 33.72 -4.63
CA THR A 280 33.39 34.35 -3.31
C THR A 280 33.60 35.86 -3.42
N GLN A 281 33.08 36.63 -2.46
CA GLN A 281 33.30 38.09 -2.40
C GLN A 281 34.80 38.46 -2.49
N ARG A 282 35.70 37.67 -1.91
CA ARG A 282 37.16 37.87 -2.00
C ARG A 282 37.70 37.88 -3.43
N VAL A 283 37.11 37.06 -4.31
CA VAL A 283 37.49 36.96 -5.72
C VAL A 283 36.90 38.13 -6.50
N LEU A 284 35.63 38.47 -6.26
CA LEU A 284 34.96 39.61 -6.87
C LEU A 284 35.66 40.92 -6.55
N GLU A 285 36.03 41.15 -5.29
CA GLU A 285 36.78 42.36 -4.92
C GLU A 285 38.17 42.44 -5.58
N THR A 286 38.75 41.31 -6.00
CA THR A 286 40.04 41.31 -6.71
C THR A 286 39.85 41.74 -8.18
N ILE A 287 38.81 41.22 -8.83
CA ILE A 287 38.58 41.38 -10.27
C ILE A 287 37.70 42.60 -10.60
N GLU A 288 36.60 42.80 -9.87
CA GLU A 288 35.60 43.86 -10.15
C GLU A 288 35.97 45.20 -9.51
N GLU A 289 36.59 45.18 -8.32
CA GLU A 289 37.03 46.40 -7.61
C GLU A 289 38.51 46.77 -7.88
N ASP A 290 39.20 46.03 -8.77
CA ASP A 290 40.63 46.20 -9.14
C ASP A 290 41.60 46.21 -7.94
N LYS A 291 41.30 45.46 -6.87
CA LYS A 291 42.15 45.37 -5.66
C LYS A 291 42.97 44.07 -5.67
N TRP A 292 44.12 44.10 -6.35
CA TRP A 292 44.93 42.90 -6.65
C TRP A 292 45.91 42.45 -5.57
N PHE A 293 46.36 43.36 -4.71
CA PHE A 293 47.55 43.14 -3.90
C PHE A 293 47.25 42.80 -2.44
N SER A 294 48.09 41.98 -1.83
CA SER A 294 48.14 41.86 -0.38
C SER A 294 48.84 43.06 0.26
N GLY A 295 48.58 43.31 1.54
CA GLY A 295 49.22 44.41 2.29
C GLY A 295 50.74 44.27 2.48
N LYS A 296 51.35 43.14 2.05
CA LYS A 296 52.79 42.85 2.17
C LYS A 296 53.45 42.52 0.82
N VAL A 297 52.82 42.90 -0.30
CA VAL A 297 53.37 42.62 -1.65
C VAL A 297 54.73 43.30 -1.87
N ASN A 298 55.67 42.61 -2.52
CA ASN A 298 56.96 43.19 -2.91
C ASN A 298 56.83 43.94 -4.26
N SER A 299 57.79 44.80 -4.61
CA SER A 299 57.75 45.60 -5.85
C SER A 299 57.80 44.77 -7.14
N THR A 300 58.47 43.62 -7.11
CA THR A 300 58.65 42.72 -8.26
C THR A 300 57.35 42.00 -8.61
N ASP A 301 56.70 41.40 -7.62
CA ASP A 301 55.41 40.72 -7.74
C ASP A 301 54.30 41.71 -8.09
N LYS A 302 54.36 42.95 -7.59
CA LYS A 302 53.39 43.99 -7.94
C LYS A 302 53.40 44.27 -9.45
N LEU A 303 54.57 44.51 -10.03
CA LEU A 303 54.74 44.73 -11.47
C LEU A 303 54.37 43.48 -12.29
N ALA A 304 54.74 42.30 -11.81
CA ALA A 304 54.41 41.05 -12.48
C ALA A 304 52.88 40.80 -12.51
N ILE A 305 52.17 41.05 -11.40
CA ILE A 305 50.71 40.97 -11.33
C ILE A 305 50.05 42.00 -12.26
N ASP A 306 50.51 43.26 -12.25
CA ASP A 306 49.99 44.30 -13.15
C ASP A 306 50.12 43.93 -14.64
N ASN A 307 51.21 43.25 -15.02
CA ASN A 307 51.43 42.80 -16.40
C ASN A 307 50.50 41.66 -16.83
N ILE A 308 50.08 40.79 -15.90
CA ILE A 308 49.27 39.60 -16.23
C ILE A 308 47.80 39.73 -15.82
N LYS A 309 47.40 40.81 -15.13
CA LYS A 309 46.05 40.94 -14.56
C LYS A 309 44.95 40.82 -15.61
N SER A 310 45.14 41.39 -16.80
CA SER A 310 44.18 41.27 -17.92
C SER A 310 43.99 39.81 -18.33
N GLN A 311 45.07 39.05 -18.47
CA GLN A 311 45.01 37.64 -18.86
C GLN A 311 44.37 36.77 -17.78
N LEU A 312 44.58 37.09 -16.49
CA LEU A 312 43.89 36.42 -15.39
C LEU A 312 42.38 36.72 -15.40
N ILE A 313 41.99 37.97 -15.67
CA ILE A 313 40.58 38.33 -15.88
C ILE A 313 39.99 37.55 -17.06
N ASP A 314 40.71 37.41 -18.17
CA ASP A 314 40.27 36.65 -19.33
C ASP A 314 40.01 35.17 -18.98
N TYR A 315 40.93 34.53 -18.23
CA TYR A 315 40.71 33.15 -17.75
C TYR A 315 39.54 33.05 -16.76
N TYR A 316 39.32 34.06 -15.91
CA TYR A 316 38.18 34.10 -15.01
C TYR A 316 36.86 34.21 -15.78
N ASN A 317 36.77 35.13 -16.74
CA ASN A 317 35.59 35.35 -17.57
C ASN A 317 35.28 34.11 -18.41
N LEU A 318 36.30 33.52 -19.03
CA LEU A 318 36.17 32.26 -19.78
C LEU A 318 35.63 31.14 -18.89
N ALA A 319 36.17 30.98 -17.67
CA ALA A 319 35.65 29.99 -16.73
C ALA A 319 34.17 30.25 -16.37
N GLN A 320 33.80 31.49 -16.07
CA GLN A 320 32.42 31.84 -15.72
C GLN A 320 31.44 31.63 -16.88
N GLU A 321 31.84 31.94 -18.12
CA GLU A 321 31.04 31.69 -19.32
C GLU A 321 30.80 30.18 -19.53
N GLU A 322 31.87 29.37 -19.42
CA GLU A 322 31.80 27.91 -19.55
C GLU A 322 30.99 27.25 -18.42
N ILE A 323 31.10 27.78 -17.19
CA ILE A 323 30.29 27.34 -16.05
C ILE A 323 28.81 27.66 -16.30
N LYS A 324 28.50 28.89 -16.72
CA LYS A 324 27.13 29.32 -16.99
C LYS A 324 26.47 28.52 -18.12
N ALA A 325 27.23 28.20 -19.18
CA ALA A 325 26.73 27.44 -20.31
C ALA A 325 26.61 25.93 -20.03
N GLY A 326 27.53 25.35 -19.25
CA GLY A 326 27.69 23.90 -19.17
C GLY A 326 27.32 23.23 -17.84
N LEU A 327 27.35 23.95 -16.70
CA LEU A 327 27.23 23.31 -15.39
C LEU A 327 25.86 22.67 -15.17
N ALA A 328 24.78 23.32 -15.61
CA ALA A 328 23.43 22.76 -15.50
C ALA A 328 23.26 21.46 -16.30
N ILE A 329 23.88 21.39 -17.48
CA ILE A 329 23.87 20.19 -18.33
C ILE A 329 24.70 19.08 -17.67
N TYR A 330 25.89 19.41 -17.15
CA TYR A 330 26.72 18.47 -16.41
C TYR A 330 25.99 17.87 -15.20
N LEU A 331 25.35 18.71 -14.39
CA LEU A 331 24.60 18.27 -13.21
C LEU A 331 23.39 17.42 -13.59
N SER A 332 22.65 17.81 -14.62
CA SER A 332 21.55 17.02 -15.17
C SER A 332 22.03 15.63 -15.63
N LYS A 333 23.11 15.57 -16.40
CA LYS A 333 23.73 14.31 -16.85
C LYS A 333 24.19 13.44 -15.67
N LYS A 334 24.79 14.05 -14.64
CA LYS A 334 25.19 13.36 -13.41
C LYS A 334 23.99 12.76 -12.67
N LEU A 335 22.90 13.51 -12.53
CA LEU A 335 21.65 13.04 -11.92
C LEU A 335 20.98 11.93 -12.74
N ILE A 336 20.93 12.09 -14.07
CA ILE A 336 20.40 11.07 -14.99
C ILE A 336 21.22 9.77 -14.87
N SER A 337 22.55 9.86 -14.87
CA SER A 337 23.43 8.69 -14.72
C SER A 337 23.21 7.95 -13.39
N LYS A 338 23.02 8.69 -12.28
CA LYS A 338 22.65 8.12 -10.97
C LYS A 338 21.32 7.35 -11.06
N ASN A 339 20.28 7.94 -11.65
CA ASN A 339 18.95 7.34 -11.72
C ASN A 339 18.83 6.21 -12.75
N LEU A 340 19.61 6.23 -13.84
CA LEU A 340 19.65 5.15 -14.83
C LEU A 340 20.11 3.82 -14.23
N ARG A 341 20.98 3.85 -13.21
CA ARG A 341 21.41 2.65 -12.48
C ARG A 341 20.25 2.01 -11.73
N LEU A 342 19.41 2.82 -11.09
CA LEU A 342 18.20 2.36 -10.41
C LEU A 342 17.22 1.73 -11.41
N VAL A 343 17.04 2.35 -12.58
CA VAL A 343 16.19 1.79 -13.65
C VAL A 343 16.70 0.44 -14.13
N ALA A 344 18.01 0.28 -14.33
CA ALA A 344 18.60 -1.01 -14.72
C ALA A 344 18.40 -2.09 -13.64
N LEU A 345 18.58 -1.73 -12.37
CA LEU A 345 18.34 -2.63 -11.24
C LEU A 345 16.86 -3.06 -11.17
N LEU A 346 15.93 -2.12 -11.34
CA LEU A 346 14.49 -2.41 -11.38
C LEU A 346 14.10 -3.32 -12.53
N LYS A 347 14.69 -3.14 -13.71
CA LYS A 347 14.48 -4.07 -14.83
C LYS A 347 14.99 -5.48 -14.55
N ALA A 348 16.14 -5.60 -13.90
CA ALA A 348 16.65 -6.90 -13.49
C ALA A 348 15.73 -7.57 -12.46
N ILE A 349 15.18 -6.80 -11.52
CA ILE A 349 14.18 -7.27 -10.54
C ILE A 349 12.90 -7.70 -11.25
N GLU A 350 12.34 -6.87 -12.13
CA GLU A 350 11.10 -7.17 -12.86
C GLU A 350 11.24 -8.44 -13.71
N SER A 351 12.33 -8.56 -14.48
CA SER A 351 12.57 -9.74 -15.31
C SER A 351 12.65 -11.02 -14.47
N ARG A 352 13.36 -10.99 -13.34
CA ARG A 352 13.46 -12.13 -12.42
C ARG A 352 12.16 -12.41 -11.70
N LEU A 353 11.42 -11.38 -11.29
CA LEU A 353 10.09 -11.49 -10.70
C LEU A 353 9.14 -12.18 -11.68
N SER A 354 9.13 -11.76 -12.94
CA SER A 354 8.35 -12.37 -14.02
C SER A 354 8.73 -13.84 -14.28
N THR A 355 10.03 -14.18 -14.23
CA THR A 355 10.50 -15.58 -14.33
C THR A 355 10.06 -16.42 -13.13
N LEU A 356 10.27 -15.94 -11.92
CA LEU A 356 9.89 -16.65 -10.69
C LEU A 356 8.37 -16.85 -10.60
N LYS A 357 7.57 -15.84 -10.97
CA LYS A 357 6.10 -15.98 -11.09
C LYS A 357 5.73 -17.12 -12.04
N LYS A 358 6.40 -17.25 -13.20
CA LYS A 358 6.17 -18.34 -14.15
C LYS A 358 6.61 -19.71 -13.60
N GLU A 359 7.80 -19.80 -13.02
CA GLU A 359 8.36 -21.05 -12.46
C GLU A 359 7.50 -21.58 -11.31
N GLN A 360 7.13 -20.71 -10.37
CA GLN A 360 6.29 -21.06 -9.23
C GLN A 360 4.79 -21.12 -9.59
N ARG A 361 4.44 -20.77 -10.82
CA ARG A 361 3.06 -20.69 -11.33
C ARG A 361 2.19 -19.79 -10.45
N ILE A 362 2.73 -18.66 -10.03
CA ILE A 362 2.04 -17.68 -9.20
C ILE A 362 1.41 -16.62 -10.11
N VAL A 363 0.13 -16.35 -9.87
CA VAL A 363 -0.58 -15.23 -10.47
C VAL A 363 -0.98 -14.28 -9.34
N PRO A 364 -0.44 -13.04 -9.30
CA PRO A 364 -0.87 -12.04 -8.35
C PRO A 364 -2.36 -11.72 -8.48
N ILE A 365 -2.99 -11.34 -7.37
CA ILE A 365 -4.39 -10.93 -7.37
C ILE A 365 -4.60 -9.61 -8.14
N SER A 366 -3.61 -8.74 -8.18
CA SER A 366 -3.65 -7.51 -8.99
C SER A 366 -3.78 -7.83 -10.50
N ASP A 367 -3.00 -8.79 -10.99
CA ASP A 367 -3.01 -9.24 -12.39
C ASP A 367 -4.29 -9.99 -12.78
N PHE A 368 -5.03 -10.46 -11.78
CA PHE A 368 -6.21 -11.29 -11.91
C PHE A 368 -7.32 -10.63 -12.73
N ASN A 369 -7.75 -9.45 -12.27
CA ASN A 369 -8.89 -8.75 -12.86
C ASN A 369 -8.56 -8.28 -14.27
N LYS A 370 -7.29 -7.92 -14.52
CA LYS A 370 -6.80 -7.55 -15.84
C LYS A 370 -6.86 -8.73 -16.82
N LYS A 371 -6.32 -9.90 -16.45
CA LYS A 371 -6.36 -11.10 -17.30
C LYS A 371 -7.78 -11.54 -17.63
N ILE A 372 -8.69 -11.52 -16.65
CA ILE A 372 -10.10 -11.81 -16.94
C ILE A 372 -10.67 -10.81 -17.92
N SER A 373 -10.42 -9.51 -17.71
CA SER A 373 -10.99 -8.47 -18.57
C SER A 373 -10.55 -8.62 -20.03
N GLU A 374 -9.32 -9.09 -20.29
CA GLU A 374 -8.81 -9.35 -21.65
C GLU A 374 -9.64 -10.39 -22.42
N VAL A 375 -10.18 -11.40 -21.72
CA VAL A 375 -10.99 -12.47 -22.31
C VAL A 375 -12.48 -12.17 -22.21
N VAL A 376 -12.98 -11.96 -20.99
CA VAL A 376 -14.42 -11.83 -20.71
C VAL A 376 -15.05 -10.62 -21.38
N LEU A 377 -14.31 -9.53 -21.61
CA LEU A 377 -14.87 -8.37 -22.31
C LEU A 377 -15.11 -8.62 -23.80
N ASN A 378 -14.29 -9.47 -24.43
CA ASN A 378 -14.28 -9.68 -25.88
C ASN A 378 -15.00 -10.95 -26.33
N GLU A 379 -15.23 -11.90 -25.42
CA GLU A 379 -15.93 -13.16 -25.72
C GLU A 379 -17.47 -13.02 -25.63
N PRO A 380 -18.23 -13.81 -26.41
CA PRO A 380 -19.69 -13.80 -26.35
C PRO A 380 -20.20 -14.51 -25.09
N MET A 381 -21.34 -14.06 -24.56
CA MET A 381 -21.90 -14.58 -23.31
C MET A 381 -22.19 -16.08 -23.24
N PRO A 382 -22.67 -16.75 -24.32
CA PRO A 382 -22.82 -18.19 -24.33
C PRO A 382 -21.51 -18.93 -23.99
N PHE A 383 -20.37 -18.46 -24.50
CA PHE A 383 -19.06 -19.04 -24.19
C PHE A 383 -18.70 -18.84 -22.72
N VAL A 384 -18.95 -17.64 -22.18
CA VAL A 384 -18.68 -17.34 -20.77
C VAL A 384 -19.51 -18.23 -19.84
N TYR A 385 -20.79 -18.44 -20.14
CA TYR A 385 -21.66 -19.31 -19.35
C TYR A 385 -21.36 -20.80 -19.52
N GLU A 386 -21.03 -21.25 -20.73
CA GLU A 386 -20.59 -22.63 -20.98
C GLU A 386 -19.38 -22.98 -20.11
N LYS A 387 -18.42 -22.06 -20.07
CA LYS A 387 -17.22 -22.18 -19.24
C LYS A 387 -17.58 -22.18 -17.76
N LEU A 388 -18.34 -21.19 -17.30
CA LEU A 388 -18.73 -21.06 -15.89
C LEU A 388 -19.50 -22.28 -15.37
N GLY A 389 -20.28 -22.96 -16.23
CA GLY A 389 -21.14 -24.08 -15.85
C GLY A 389 -22.40 -23.66 -15.09
N GLU A 390 -22.55 -22.38 -14.76
CA GLU A 390 -23.68 -21.82 -14.03
C GLU A 390 -24.23 -20.59 -14.77
N LYS A 391 -25.56 -20.50 -14.87
CA LYS A 391 -26.25 -19.34 -15.42
C LYS A 391 -26.87 -18.52 -14.30
N TYR A 392 -26.51 -17.25 -14.20
CA TYR A 392 -27.10 -16.30 -13.26
C TYR A 392 -28.22 -15.52 -13.92
N ASP A 393 -29.34 -15.45 -13.23
CA ASP A 393 -30.48 -14.63 -13.65
C ASP A 393 -30.46 -13.30 -12.89
N HIS A 394 -29.96 -13.27 -11.65
CA HIS A 394 -29.91 -12.07 -10.84
C HIS A 394 -28.51 -11.83 -10.28
N ILE A 395 -28.03 -10.59 -10.36
CA ILE A 395 -26.74 -10.19 -9.80
C ILE A 395 -26.97 -9.07 -8.80
N MET A 396 -26.45 -9.27 -7.59
CA MET A 396 -26.56 -8.34 -6.47
C MET A 396 -25.15 -8.00 -5.99
N ILE A 397 -24.81 -6.72 -5.95
CA ILE A 397 -23.49 -6.25 -5.52
C ILE A 397 -23.64 -5.34 -4.31
N ASP A 398 -23.00 -5.71 -3.20
CA ASP A 398 -22.90 -4.93 -1.97
C ASP A 398 -21.52 -4.27 -1.86
N GLU A 399 -21.44 -3.18 -1.10
CA GLU A 399 -20.23 -2.33 -0.93
C GLU A 399 -19.63 -1.88 -2.27
N PHE A 400 -20.49 -1.49 -3.22
CA PHE A 400 -20.04 -1.16 -4.57
C PHE A 400 -19.06 0.01 -4.64
N GLN A 401 -19.11 0.94 -3.68
CA GLN A 401 -18.16 2.05 -3.60
C GLN A 401 -16.69 1.60 -3.43
N ASP A 402 -16.46 0.37 -2.98
CA ASP A 402 -15.13 -0.21 -2.78
C ASP A 402 -14.72 -1.17 -3.92
N THR A 403 -15.58 -1.33 -4.94
CA THR A 403 -15.31 -2.16 -6.12
C THR A 403 -14.39 -1.41 -7.09
N SER A 404 -13.38 -2.11 -7.63
CA SER A 404 -12.51 -1.52 -8.65
C SER A 404 -13.17 -1.49 -10.03
N ILE A 405 -12.66 -0.63 -10.92
CA ILE A 405 -13.18 -0.52 -12.29
C ILE A 405 -13.10 -1.87 -13.01
N LEU A 406 -11.96 -2.56 -12.93
CA LEU A 406 -11.78 -3.86 -13.60
C LEU A 406 -12.72 -4.94 -13.03
N GLN A 407 -12.92 -4.96 -11.72
CA GLN A 407 -13.87 -5.89 -11.08
C GLN A 407 -15.29 -5.69 -11.61
N PHE A 408 -15.75 -4.43 -11.71
CA PHE A 408 -17.08 -4.15 -12.26
C PHE A 408 -17.16 -4.50 -13.74
N MET A 409 -16.14 -4.16 -14.54
CA MET A 409 -16.09 -4.51 -15.96
C MET A 409 -16.13 -6.02 -16.21
N ASN A 410 -15.55 -6.83 -15.32
CA ASN A 410 -15.63 -8.29 -15.40
C ASN A 410 -17.06 -8.83 -15.12
N LEU A 411 -17.89 -8.07 -14.40
CA LEU A 411 -19.29 -8.40 -14.12
C LEU A 411 -20.25 -7.86 -15.19
N MET A 412 -19.89 -6.80 -15.90
CA MET A 412 -20.74 -6.14 -16.89
C MET A 412 -21.36 -7.09 -17.91
N PRO A 413 -20.65 -8.06 -18.50
CA PRO A 413 -21.26 -8.98 -19.47
C PRO A 413 -22.37 -9.85 -18.86
N LEU A 414 -22.21 -10.27 -17.60
CA LEU A 414 -23.22 -11.05 -16.88
C LEU A 414 -24.45 -10.20 -16.55
N ILE A 415 -24.23 -8.95 -16.13
CA ILE A 415 -25.29 -7.97 -15.84
C ILE A 415 -26.07 -7.62 -17.11
N GLU A 416 -25.38 -7.35 -18.22
CA GLU A 416 -25.99 -7.05 -19.51
C GLU A 416 -26.91 -8.17 -19.99
N GLU A 417 -26.46 -9.42 -19.94
CA GLU A 417 -27.25 -10.58 -20.38
C GLU A 417 -28.42 -10.90 -19.44
N SER A 418 -28.27 -10.65 -18.14
CA SER A 418 -29.39 -10.72 -17.19
C SER A 418 -30.45 -9.64 -17.50
N LEU A 419 -30.01 -8.40 -17.66
CA LEU A 419 -30.87 -7.26 -17.98
C LEU A 419 -31.55 -7.40 -19.35
N ALA A 420 -30.88 -7.96 -20.34
CA ALA A 420 -31.45 -8.23 -21.68
C ALA A 420 -32.60 -9.25 -21.63
N ARG A 421 -32.53 -10.21 -20.69
CA ARG A 421 -33.61 -11.17 -20.42
C ARG A 421 -34.75 -10.59 -19.58
N GLY A 422 -34.62 -9.34 -19.13
CA GLY A 422 -35.61 -8.69 -18.29
C GLY A 422 -35.52 -9.11 -16.82
N GLU A 423 -34.38 -9.64 -16.39
CA GLU A 423 -34.16 -10.06 -15.01
C GLU A 423 -33.66 -8.91 -14.13
N PHE A 424 -33.95 -9.02 -12.83
CA PHE A 424 -33.59 -8.01 -11.83
C PHE A 424 -32.11 -8.08 -11.44
N ASN A 425 -31.47 -6.92 -11.35
CA ASN A 425 -30.11 -6.75 -10.86
C ASN A 425 -30.06 -5.58 -9.88
N MET A 426 -29.17 -5.67 -8.89
CA MET A 426 -29.10 -4.72 -7.79
C MET A 426 -27.65 -4.34 -7.48
N ILE A 427 -27.43 -3.04 -7.27
CA ILE A 427 -26.19 -2.52 -6.68
C ILE A 427 -26.55 -1.73 -5.43
N VAL A 428 -25.78 -1.91 -4.36
CA VAL A 428 -25.91 -1.12 -3.14
C VAL A 428 -24.55 -0.65 -2.66
N GLY A 429 -24.51 0.60 -2.22
CA GLY A 429 -23.29 1.19 -1.67
C GLY A 429 -23.56 2.51 -0.96
N ASP A 430 -22.51 3.05 -0.37
CA ASP A 430 -22.48 4.41 0.20
C ASP A 430 -21.19 5.09 -0.25
N ALA A 431 -21.28 6.03 -1.19
CA ALA A 431 -20.11 6.77 -1.68
C ALA A 431 -19.36 7.50 -0.54
N LYS A 432 -20.06 7.89 0.54
CA LYS A 432 -19.46 8.54 1.71
C LYS A 432 -18.57 7.59 2.53
N GLN A 433 -18.71 6.28 2.35
CA GLN A 433 -17.96 5.24 3.05
C GLN A 433 -16.85 4.62 2.20
N ALA A 434 -16.54 5.18 1.02
CA ALA A 434 -15.45 4.70 0.18
C ALA A 434 -14.09 4.94 0.84
N ILE A 435 -13.53 3.91 1.48
CA ILE A 435 -12.26 3.99 2.24
C ILE A 435 -11.18 3.04 1.71
N TYR A 436 -11.50 2.19 0.72
CA TYR A 436 -10.57 1.21 0.14
C TYR A 436 -9.90 1.67 -1.16
N ARG A 437 -9.71 2.98 -1.36
CA ARG A 437 -8.98 3.52 -2.53
C ARG A 437 -7.58 2.93 -2.71
N PHE A 438 -6.89 2.59 -1.62
CA PHE A 438 -5.57 1.93 -1.66
C PHE A 438 -5.60 0.50 -2.21
N ARG A 439 -6.79 -0.07 -2.44
CA ARG A 439 -7.04 -1.36 -3.12
C ARG A 439 -7.66 -1.19 -4.51
N GLY A 440 -7.64 0.03 -5.06
CA GLY A 440 -8.16 0.33 -6.39
C GLY A 440 -9.69 0.58 -6.45
N GLY A 441 -10.36 0.76 -5.32
CA GLY A 441 -11.78 1.17 -5.31
C GLY A 441 -11.95 2.59 -5.87
N GLU A 442 -12.89 2.75 -6.80
CA GLU A 442 -13.16 4.01 -7.52
C GLU A 442 -14.57 4.53 -7.18
N VAL A 443 -14.64 5.56 -6.33
CA VAL A 443 -15.93 6.04 -5.80
C VAL A 443 -16.75 6.77 -6.87
N GLU A 444 -16.07 7.40 -7.81
CA GLU A 444 -16.63 8.11 -8.95
C GLU A 444 -17.53 7.19 -9.79
N GLN A 445 -17.15 5.91 -9.94
CA GLN A 445 -17.96 4.88 -10.60
C GLN A 445 -19.35 4.72 -9.95
N PHE A 446 -19.46 4.95 -8.64
CA PHE A 446 -20.73 4.86 -7.93
C PHE A 446 -21.45 6.20 -7.84
N SER A 447 -20.74 7.29 -7.52
CA SER A 447 -21.36 8.60 -7.36
C SER A 447 -21.92 9.15 -8.68
N GLU A 448 -21.21 8.93 -9.78
CA GLU A 448 -21.55 9.43 -11.12
C GLU A 448 -22.31 8.39 -11.97
N MET A 449 -22.67 7.23 -11.42
CA MET A 449 -23.50 6.25 -12.11
C MET A 449 -24.86 6.85 -12.51
N PRO A 450 -25.34 6.64 -13.75
CA PRO A 450 -24.83 5.73 -14.79
C PRO A 450 -23.94 6.39 -15.85
N ASP A 451 -23.51 7.64 -15.64
CA ASP A 451 -22.83 8.46 -16.65
C ASP A 451 -21.30 8.33 -16.59
N TYR A 452 -20.76 7.67 -15.57
CA TYR A 452 -19.33 7.43 -15.44
C TYR A 452 -18.79 6.52 -16.56
N VAL A 453 -17.80 7.03 -17.30
CA VAL A 453 -17.03 6.26 -18.28
C VAL A 453 -15.56 6.26 -17.84
N PRO A 454 -14.98 5.09 -17.51
CA PRO A 454 -13.57 5.00 -17.15
C PRO A 454 -12.66 5.46 -18.30
N GLU A 455 -11.65 6.29 -17.99
CA GLU A 455 -10.69 6.81 -18.98
C GLU A 455 -10.01 5.68 -19.77
N GLN A 456 -9.60 4.61 -19.10
CA GLN A 456 -8.96 3.44 -19.74
C GLN A 456 -9.85 2.67 -20.74
N PHE A 457 -11.17 2.94 -20.75
CA PHE A 457 -12.13 2.34 -21.66
C PHE A 457 -12.86 3.36 -22.54
N SER A 458 -12.42 4.63 -22.55
CA SER A 458 -13.09 5.72 -23.29
C SER A 458 -13.16 5.48 -24.79
N ASP A 459 -12.21 4.71 -25.33
CA ASP A 459 -12.11 4.40 -26.76
C ASP A 459 -12.58 2.97 -27.08
N ASN A 460 -13.10 2.21 -26.10
CA ASN A 460 -13.56 0.84 -26.31
C ASN A 460 -15.07 0.80 -26.64
N PRO A 461 -15.46 0.56 -27.91
CA PRO A 461 -16.86 0.62 -28.32
C PRO A 461 -17.74 -0.44 -27.66
N ILE A 462 -17.19 -1.61 -27.33
CA ILE A 462 -17.93 -2.69 -26.66
C ILE A 462 -18.31 -2.24 -25.26
N VAL A 463 -17.35 -1.73 -24.48
CA VAL A 463 -17.59 -1.25 -23.12
C VAL A 463 -18.58 -0.09 -23.10
N ILE A 464 -18.43 0.87 -24.02
CA ILE A 464 -19.36 2.01 -24.13
C ILE A 464 -20.78 1.53 -24.40
N ASN A 465 -20.98 0.59 -25.32
CA ASN A 465 -22.31 0.03 -25.61
C ASN A 465 -22.92 -0.65 -24.38
N ARG A 466 -22.12 -1.39 -23.60
CA ARG A 466 -22.57 -2.01 -22.35
C ARG A 466 -23.02 -0.98 -21.32
N LEU A 467 -22.25 0.09 -21.14
CA LEU A 467 -22.60 1.18 -20.22
C LEU A 467 -23.89 1.91 -20.68
N LEU A 468 -24.07 2.12 -21.98
CA LEU A 468 -25.29 2.70 -22.55
C LEU A 468 -26.52 1.79 -22.31
N SER A 469 -26.35 0.47 -22.48
CA SER A 469 -27.39 -0.53 -22.19
C SER A 469 -27.82 -0.45 -20.72
N LEU A 470 -26.85 -0.44 -19.80
CA LEU A 470 -27.09 -0.30 -18.36
C LEU A 470 -27.80 1.02 -18.02
N LYS A 471 -27.37 2.14 -18.61
CA LYS A 471 -27.99 3.46 -18.44
C LYS A 471 -29.47 3.45 -18.82
N SER A 472 -29.86 2.71 -19.86
CA SER A 472 -31.27 2.61 -20.27
C SER A 472 -32.16 1.91 -19.22
N GLN A 473 -31.58 1.02 -18.41
CA GLN A 473 -32.29 0.24 -17.39
C GLN A 473 -32.10 0.78 -15.96
N TYR A 474 -31.34 1.86 -15.80
CA TYR A 474 -30.97 2.45 -14.51
C TYR A 474 -32.17 2.98 -13.72
N ASN A 475 -32.28 2.50 -12.49
CA ASN A 475 -33.32 2.83 -11.52
C ASN A 475 -32.68 3.19 -10.15
N PRO A 476 -32.41 4.48 -9.88
CA PRO A 476 -31.82 4.90 -8.62
C PRO A 476 -32.84 4.88 -7.48
N ASP A 477 -32.35 4.65 -6.27
CA ASP A 477 -33.11 4.78 -5.01
C ASP A 477 -32.19 5.24 -3.89
N ASN A 478 -32.68 6.11 -3.02
CA ASN A 478 -31.88 6.71 -1.94
C ASN A 478 -32.41 6.26 -0.59
N LEU A 479 -31.61 5.48 0.14
CA LEU A 479 -31.94 5.06 1.50
C LEU A 479 -31.38 6.08 2.49
N ILE A 480 -32.19 7.07 2.87
CA ILE A 480 -31.77 8.22 3.70
C ILE A 480 -32.11 8.07 5.19
N LYS A 481 -33.14 7.30 5.54
CA LYS A 481 -33.57 7.11 6.93
C LYS A 481 -32.60 6.23 7.71
N ASN A 482 -32.09 6.73 8.83
CA ASN A 482 -31.18 6.01 9.73
C ASN A 482 -31.98 5.21 10.77
N TYR A 483 -31.72 3.90 10.84
CA TYR A 483 -32.37 2.98 11.80
C TYR A 483 -31.42 2.49 12.89
N ARG A 484 -30.16 2.95 12.89
CA ARG A 484 -29.08 2.41 13.73
C ARG A 484 -28.69 3.34 14.87
N SER A 485 -28.64 4.64 14.59
CA SER A 485 -28.07 5.64 15.50
C SER A 485 -29.14 6.52 16.11
N LYS A 486 -28.89 7.00 17.33
CA LYS A 486 -29.76 7.96 18.02
C LYS A 486 -29.75 9.33 17.33
N ALA A 487 -30.87 10.05 17.45
CA ALA A 487 -31.11 11.31 16.73
C ALA A 487 -29.98 12.34 16.86
N LYS A 488 -29.46 12.60 18.08
CA LYS A 488 -28.39 13.60 18.28
C LYS A 488 -27.09 13.25 17.55
N ILE A 489 -26.79 11.96 17.39
CA ILE A 489 -25.60 11.50 16.65
C ILE A 489 -25.79 11.74 15.15
N VAL A 490 -26.98 11.44 14.62
CA VAL A 490 -27.32 11.67 13.21
C VAL A 490 -27.32 13.17 12.90
N ALA A 491 -27.95 13.98 13.75
CA ALA A 491 -27.98 15.44 13.64
C ALA A 491 -26.57 16.05 13.62
N PHE A 492 -25.71 15.67 14.57
CA PHE A 492 -24.32 16.12 14.60
C PHE A 492 -23.57 15.79 13.31
N ASN A 493 -23.67 14.57 12.80
CA ASN A 493 -22.99 14.18 11.57
C ASN A 493 -23.53 14.95 10.35
N ASN A 494 -24.85 15.12 10.25
CA ASN A 494 -25.47 15.92 9.20
C ASN A 494 -24.90 17.36 9.19
N GLU A 495 -24.82 18.01 10.35
CA GLU A 495 -24.28 19.36 10.48
C GLU A 495 -22.78 19.43 10.20
N LEU A 496 -22.01 18.47 10.72
CA LEU A 496 -20.55 18.41 10.53
C LEU A 496 -20.20 18.31 9.04
N PHE A 497 -20.79 17.35 8.33
CA PHE A 497 -20.45 17.13 6.92
C PHE A 497 -20.99 18.23 6.02
N GLU A 498 -22.13 18.85 6.34
CA GLU A 498 -22.64 20.00 5.57
C GLU A 498 -21.68 21.19 5.67
N ASN A 499 -21.14 21.47 6.85
CA ASN A 499 -20.15 22.53 7.03
C ASN A 499 -18.81 22.17 6.34
N LEU A 500 -18.37 20.91 6.44
CA LEU A 500 -17.12 20.47 5.83
C LEU A 500 -17.14 20.50 4.29
N LYS A 501 -18.31 20.38 3.64
CA LYS A 501 -18.43 20.53 2.17
C LYS A 501 -17.78 21.82 1.67
N THR A 502 -17.91 22.92 2.40
CA THR A 502 -17.33 24.23 2.03
C THR A 502 -15.80 24.20 1.90
N LEU A 503 -15.15 23.23 2.54
CA LEU A 503 -13.69 23.04 2.55
C LEU A 503 -13.25 21.91 1.62
N MET A 504 -14.19 21.16 1.02
CA MET A 504 -13.88 20.00 0.19
C MET A 504 -13.60 20.39 -1.28
N PRO A 505 -12.71 19.65 -1.97
CA PRO A 505 -12.48 19.86 -3.39
C PRO A 505 -13.70 19.47 -4.23
N ALA A 506 -13.91 20.16 -5.35
CA ALA A 506 -15.09 20.02 -6.21
C ALA A 506 -15.46 18.57 -6.55
N ARG A 507 -14.46 17.72 -6.81
CA ARG A 507 -14.63 16.30 -7.15
C ARG A 507 -15.40 15.48 -6.09
N VAL A 508 -15.38 15.90 -4.83
CA VAL A 508 -15.99 15.15 -3.71
C VAL A 508 -17.35 15.74 -3.32
N LEU A 509 -17.69 16.95 -3.78
CA LEU A 509 -18.94 17.61 -3.40
C LEU A 509 -20.17 16.76 -3.78
N ASN A 510 -20.16 16.22 -5.00
CA ASN A 510 -21.22 15.37 -5.53
C ASN A 510 -21.47 14.11 -4.68
N ILE A 511 -20.49 13.64 -3.91
CA ILE A 511 -20.62 12.47 -3.02
C ILE A 511 -21.48 12.79 -1.78
N PHE A 512 -21.52 14.06 -1.37
CA PHE A 512 -22.24 14.49 -0.18
C PHE A 512 -23.57 15.21 -0.49
N ASP A 513 -23.87 15.46 -1.76
CA ASP A 513 -25.11 16.11 -2.20
C ASP A 513 -26.32 15.17 -2.08
N GLY A 514 -27.42 15.65 -1.49
CA GLY A 514 -28.65 14.87 -1.34
C GLY A 514 -28.60 13.72 -0.32
N HIS A 515 -27.57 13.67 0.53
CA HIS A 515 -27.32 12.56 1.46
C HIS A 515 -27.50 12.90 2.95
N ARG A 516 -28.22 13.98 3.26
CA ARG A 516 -28.64 14.29 4.64
C ARG A 516 -29.54 13.15 5.15
N GLN A 517 -29.19 12.57 6.29
CA GLN A 517 -29.93 11.44 6.83
C GLN A 517 -31.14 11.88 7.64
N GLU A 518 -32.25 11.19 7.45
CA GLU A 518 -33.43 11.32 8.30
C GLU A 518 -33.27 10.46 9.56
N TYR A 519 -33.83 10.91 10.67
CA TYR A 519 -33.88 10.19 11.94
C TYR A 519 -35.28 10.35 12.56
N ASP A 520 -35.59 9.56 13.57
CA ASP A 520 -36.87 9.69 14.27
C ASP A 520 -36.90 11.01 15.05
N GLU A 521 -37.79 11.94 14.65
CA GLU A 521 -37.93 13.25 15.29
C GLU A 521 -38.44 13.14 16.73
N ASN A 522 -39.03 12.01 17.12
CA ASN A 522 -39.47 11.77 18.49
C ASN A 522 -38.32 11.29 19.41
N ASP A 523 -37.19 10.87 18.82
CA ASP A 523 -35.98 10.52 19.58
C ASP A 523 -35.16 11.79 19.86
N ASN A 524 -34.96 12.10 21.14
CA ASN A 524 -34.09 13.21 21.58
C ASN A 524 -32.83 12.71 22.31
N THR A 525 -32.47 11.44 22.13
CA THR A 525 -31.34 10.79 22.78
C THR A 525 -30.07 10.79 21.90
N GLY A 526 -28.95 10.33 22.48
CA GLY A 526 -27.63 10.35 21.86
C GLY A 526 -26.72 11.45 22.44
N PHE A 527 -25.41 11.25 22.34
CA PHE A 527 -24.41 12.16 22.87
C PHE A 527 -23.18 12.16 21.97
N VAL A 528 -22.61 13.34 21.74
CA VAL A 528 -21.34 13.53 21.01
C VAL A 528 -20.52 14.54 21.79
N ASP A 529 -19.27 14.19 22.08
CA ASP A 529 -18.32 15.06 22.75
C ASP A 529 -17.05 15.20 21.90
N VAL A 530 -16.53 16.42 21.80
CA VAL A 530 -15.36 16.77 20.97
C VAL A 530 -14.36 17.51 21.84
N LYS A 531 -13.23 16.84 22.15
CA LYS A 531 -12.18 17.38 23.01
C LYS A 531 -10.95 17.79 22.20
N PHE A 532 -10.47 19.00 22.44
CA PHE A 532 -9.28 19.56 21.79
C PHE A 532 -8.10 19.59 22.77
N PHE A 533 -6.95 19.06 22.38
CA PHE A 533 -5.73 19.03 23.19
C PHE A 533 -4.63 19.91 22.59
N LYS A 534 -3.87 20.60 23.46
CA LYS A 534 -2.67 21.35 23.03
C LYS A 534 -1.56 20.39 22.55
N HIS A 535 -0.75 20.84 21.60
CA HIS A 535 0.20 19.98 20.88
C HIS A 535 1.33 19.43 21.77
N GLU A 536 1.74 20.16 22.80
CA GLU A 536 2.95 19.87 23.59
C GLU A 536 2.85 18.59 24.44
N ASP A 537 1.65 18.08 24.73
CA ASP A 537 1.42 16.83 25.49
C ASP A 537 0.34 15.94 24.87
N LYS A 538 0.14 16.07 23.55
CA LYS A 538 -1.01 15.47 22.86
C LYS A 538 -1.17 13.97 23.16
N LYS A 539 -0.08 13.21 23.13
CA LYS A 539 -0.09 11.74 23.29
C LYS A 539 -0.58 11.30 24.67
N PHE A 540 0.02 11.82 25.73
CA PHE A 540 -0.32 11.39 27.09
C PHE A 540 -1.72 11.86 27.50
N ASN A 541 -2.10 13.08 27.10
CA ASN A 541 -3.40 13.64 27.46
C ASN A 541 -4.57 12.93 26.77
N TYR A 542 -4.44 12.54 25.50
CA TYR A 542 -5.53 11.83 24.82
C TYR A 542 -5.74 10.42 25.42
N MET A 543 -4.66 9.69 25.76
CA MET A 543 -4.78 8.34 26.34
C MET A 543 -5.46 8.36 27.70
N LYS A 544 -5.11 9.32 28.56
CA LYS A 544 -5.78 9.55 29.84
C LYS A 544 -7.26 9.86 29.66
N GLN A 545 -7.59 10.67 28.65
CA GLN A 545 -8.97 11.00 28.37
C GLN A 545 -9.76 9.77 27.91
N VAL A 546 -9.21 8.96 27.00
CA VAL A 546 -9.84 7.70 26.56
C VAL A 546 -10.11 6.79 27.76
N PHE A 547 -9.15 6.64 28.67
CA PHE A 547 -9.35 5.86 29.89
C PHE A 547 -10.44 6.43 30.79
N SER A 548 -10.47 7.75 31.00
CA SER A 548 -11.54 8.41 31.76
C SER A 548 -12.91 8.17 31.12
N ASP A 549 -13.01 8.33 29.79
CA ASP A 549 -14.26 8.17 29.06
C ASP A 549 -14.78 6.72 29.15
N ILE A 550 -13.90 5.72 29.10
CA ILE A 550 -14.24 4.31 29.34
C ILE A 550 -14.78 4.13 30.76
N GLN A 551 -14.10 4.69 31.77
CA GLN A 551 -14.56 4.58 33.16
C GLN A 551 -15.92 5.23 33.37
N ASP A 552 -16.18 6.36 32.72
CA ASP A 552 -17.47 7.03 32.80
C ASP A 552 -18.57 6.19 32.12
N CYS A 553 -18.32 5.60 30.96
CA CYS A 553 -19.25 4.63 30.35
C CYS A 553 -19.54 3.43 31.27
N ILE A 554 -18.53 2.87 31.94
CA ILE A 554 -18.73 1.76 32.87
C ILE A 554 -19.56 2.20 34.09
N LYS A 555 -19.32 3.40 34.62
CA LYS A 555 -20.15 3.97 35.71
C LYS A 555 -21.59 4.17 35.28
N ASP A 556 -21.83 4.51 34.02
CA ASP A 556 -23.16 4.68 33.43
C ASP A 556 -23.85 3.33 33.12
N GLY A 557 -23.20 2.20 33.43
CA GLY A 557 -23.76 0.85 33.33
C GLY A 557 -23.48 0.12 32.02
N TYR A 558 -22.64 0.68 31.14
CA TYR A 558 -22.20 0.00 29.94
C TYR A 558 -21.14 -1.06 30.25
N SER A 559 -21.18 -2.15 29.49
CA SER A 559 -20.18 -3.20 29.56
C SER A 559 -19.02 -2.90 28.61
N HIS A 560 -17.89 -3.61 28.77
CA HIS A 560 -16.73 -3.42 27.89
C HIS A 560 -17.03 -3.80 26.42
N GLU A 561 -17.98 -4.71 26.18
CA GLU A 561 -18.39 -5.11 24.82
C GLU A 561 -19.21 -4.03 24.09
N ASP A 562 -19.79 -3.07 24.82
CA ASP A 562 -20.51 -1.93 24.26
C ASP A 562 -19.56 -0.82 23.76
N ILE A 563 -18.28 -0.86 24.15
CA ILE A 563 -17.30 0.20 23.91
C ILE A 563 -16.37 -0.16 22.76
N ALA A 564 -16.34 0.68 21.72
CA ALA A 564 -15.42 0.53 20.59
C ALA A 564 -14.51 1.75 20.43
N ILE A 565 -13.20 1.51 20.31
CA ILE A 565 -12.19 2.55 20.08
C ILE A 565 -11.70 2.46 18.64
N LEU A 566 -11.99 3.48 17.84
CA LEU A 566 -11.58 3.54 16.43
C LEU A 566 -10.29 4.34 16.27
N CYS A 567 -9.29 3.73 15.66
CA CYS A 567 -7.97 4.34 15.43
C CYS A 567 -7.69 4.42 13.92
N ARG A 568 -7.09 5.55 13.48
CA ARG A 568 -6.72 5.74 12.07
C ARG A 568 -5.55 4.85 11.62
N THR A 569 -4.60 4.60 12.52
CA THR A 569 -3.36 3.86 12.23
C THR A 569 -3.16 2.72 13.22
N ARG A 570 -2.44 1.70 12.77
CA ARG A 570 -2.06 0.55 13.59
C ARG A 570 -1.25 0.97 14.82
N ASN A 571 -0.29 1.88 14.66
CA ASN A 571 0.55 2.33 15.77
C ASN A 571 -0.28 3.00 16.88
N HIS A 572 -1.28 3.83 16.53
CA HIS A 572 -2.16 4.41 17.55
C HIS A 572 -2.98 3.34 18.29
N ALA A 573 -3.46 2.31 17.59
CA ALA A 573 -4.20 1.22 18.21
C ALA A 573 -3.32 0.42 19.19
N ILE A 574 -2.06 0.17 18.83
CA ILE A 574 -1.08 -0.50 19.71
C ILE A 574 -0.82 0.35 20.96
N GLU A 575 -0.50 1.64 20.76
CA GLU A 575 -0.21 2.57 21.86
C GLU A 575 -1.37 2.65 22.87
N ILE A 576 -2.62 2.79 22.40
CA ILE A 576 -3.81 2.80 23.28
C ILE A 576 -4.00 1.45 23.96
N SER A 577 -3.83 0.35 23.22
CA SER A 577 -4.03 -1.00 23.77
C SER A 577 -3.05 -1.31 24.89
N GLU A 578 -1.77 -0.92 24.73
CA GLU A 578 -0.76 -1.08 25.77
C GLU A 578 -1.07 -0.22 27.00
N PHE A 579 -1.44 1.05 26.80
CA PHE A 579 -1.80 1.94 27.90
C PHE A 579 -2.99 1.41 28.71
N LEU A 580 -4.05 0.98 28.04
CA LEU A 580 -5.25 0.47 28.69
C LEU A 580 -5.00 -0.89 29.39
N LYS A 581 -4.16 -1.77 28.82
CA LYS A 581 -3.74 -3.02 29.48
C LYS A 581 -2.97 -2.77 30.78
N VAL A 582 -2.09 -1.77 30.80
CA VAL A 582 -1.35 -1.37 32.01
C VAL A 582 -2.28 -0.83 33.10
N ASN A 583 -3.45 -0.32 32.72
CA ASN A 583 -4.48 0.16 33.64
C ASN A 583 -5.63 -0.85 33.83
N ASP A 584 -5.36 -2.14 33.64
CA ASP A 584 -6.29 -3.26 33.90
C ASP A 584 -7.62 -3.21 33.13
N ILE A 585 -7.67 -2.54 31.97
CA ILE A 585 -8.83 -2.58 31.08
C ILE A 585 -8.72 -3.77 30.11
N PRO A 586 -9.69 -4.70 30.09
CA PRO A 586 -9.71 -5.80 29.13
C PRO A 586 -9.96 -5.26 27.72
N ILE A 587 -9.13 -5.69 26.76
CA ILE A 587 -9.19 -5.23 25.37
C ILE A 587 -9.10 -6.43 24.44
N LEU A 588 -9.96 -6.44 23.43
CA LEU A 588 -9.83 -7.31 22.28
C LEU A 588 -9.36 -6.48 21.07
N SER A 589 -8.13 -6.70 20.64
CA SER A 589 -7.60 -6.10 19.40
C SER A 589 -6.98 -7.15 18.49
N SER A 590 -7.04 -6.95 17.17
CA SER A 590 -6.36 -7.83 16.21
C SER A 590 -4.84 -7.91 16.47
N GLU A 591 -4.26 -6.89 17.09
CA GLU A 591 -2.86 -6.86 17.52
C GLU A 591 -2.61 -7.72 18.77
N SER A 592 -3.52 -7.71 19.75
CA SER A 592 -3.43 -8.59 20.92
C SER A 592 -3.52 -10.08 20.57
N LEU A 593 -4.05 -10.40 19.39
CA LEU A 593 -4.13 -11.77 18.84
C LEU A 593 -2.90 -12.16 18.01
N ARG A 594 -1.96 -11.24 17.74
CA ARG A 594 -0.74 -11.57 17.00
C ARG A 594 0.20 -12.38 17.86
N LEU A 595 0.40 -13.65 17.48
CA LEU A 595 1.33 -14.56 18.14
C LEU A 595 2.73 -13.95 18.30
N ILE A 596 3.22 -13.20 17.31
CA ILE A 596 4.56 -12.57 17.35
C ILE A 596 4.74 -11.52 18.45
N THR A 597 3.66 -11.06 19.09
CA THR A 597 3.75 -10.16 20.25
C THR A 597 3.86 -10.92 21.58
N MET A 598 3.65 -12.23 21.57
CA MET A 598 3.77 -13.08 22.75
C MET A 598 5.26 -13.38 23.02
N PRO A 599 5.79 -13.06 24.23
CA PRO A 599 7.20 -13.27 24.55
C PRO A 599 7.69 -14.71 24.32
N HIS A 600 6.83 -15.69 24.53
CA HIS A 600 7.13 -17.11 24.30
C HIS A 600 7.36 -17.46 22.82
N ILE A 601 6.56 -16.86 21.92
CA ILE A 601 6.70 -17.07 20.48
C ILE A 601 7.99 -16.41 19.98
N LEU A 602 8.28 -15.18 20.45
CA LEU A 602 9.52 -14.49 20.12
C LEU A 602 10.75 -15.29 20.56
N PHE A 603 10.72 -15.85 21.77
CA PHE A 603 11.77 -16.74 22.27
C PHE A 603 12.01 -17.95 21.36
N LEU A 604 10.94 -18.63 20.92
CA LEU A 604 11.06 -19.77 20.00
C LEU A 604 11.65 -19.35 18.65
N ILE A 605 11.26 -18.18 18.13
CA ILE A 605 11.81 -17.63 16.89
C ILE A 605 13.30 -17.31 17.07
N ASP A 606 13.68 -16.61 18.14
CA ASP A 606 15.08 -16.29 18.44
C ASP A 606 15.92 -17.55 18.63
N MET A 607 15.38 -18.61 19.26
CA MET A 607 16.03 -19.91 19.39
C MET A 607 16.25 -20.58 18.03
N ALA A 608 15.24 -20.61 17.16
CA ALA A 608 15.35 -21.18 15.83
C ALA A 608 16.33 -20.39 14.93
N LEU A 609 16.30 -19.05 15.00
CA LEU A 609 17.23 -18.18 14.30
C LEU A 609 18.66 -18.34 14.81
N TRP A 610 18.85 -18.47 16.13
CA TRP A 610 20.15 -18.78 16.71
C TRP A 610 20.66 -20.15 16.26
N ILE A 611 19.82 -21.19 16.20
CA ILE A 611 20.22 -22.51 15.67
C ILE A 611 20.73 -22.37 14.24
N ASN A 612 20.09 -21.54 13.41
CA ASN A 612 20.54 -21.30 12.04
C ASN A 612 21.80 -20.40 11.95
N GLU A 613 21.94 -19.42 12.85
CA GLU A 613 23.08 -18.49 12.95
C GLU A 613 23.71 -18.47 14.38
N PRO A 614 24.47 -19.50 14.77
CA PRO A 614 24.91 -19.70 16.15
C PRO A 614 25.83 -18.62 16.68
N ASP A 615 26.54 -17.93 15.78
CA ASP A 615 27.48 -16.85 16.11
C ASP A 615 26.78 -15.48 16.31
N ASN A 616 25.49 -15.38 15.97
CA ASN A 616 24.74 -14.13 16.07
C ASN A 616 24.38 -13.83 17.53
N LYS A 617 25.16 -12.93 18.15
CA LYS A 617 25.01 -12.54 19.56
C LYS A 617 23.67 -11.89 19.89
N ASN A 618 22.95 -11.32 18.92
CA ASN A 618 21.65 -10.69 19.16
C ASN A 618 20.58 -11.74 19.49
N TYR A 619 20.53 -12.86 18.76
CA TYR A 619 19.57 -13.93 19.06
C TYR A 619 19.86 -14.59 20.41
N GLN A 620 21.16 -14.81 20.72
CA GLN A 620 21.59 -15.28 22.03
C GLN A 620 21.14 -14.32 23.15
N LYS A 621 21.31 -13.00 22.95
CA LYS A 621 20.86 -11.97 23.89
C LYS A 621 19.37 -12.06 24.18
N ASN A 622 18.55 -12.10 23.13
CA ASN A 622 17.09 -12.13 23.25
C ASN A 622 16.63 -13.38 24.01
N CYS A 623 17.26 -14.53 23.75
CA CYS A 623 17.00 -15.78 24.47
C CYS A 623 17.31 -15.64 25.97
N ILE A 624 18.47 -15.09 26.33
CA ILE A 624 18.83 -14.85 27.74
C ILE A 624 17.84 -13.89 28.40
N GLU A 625 17.49 -12.79 27.71
CA GLU A 625 16.56 -11.79 28.23
C GLU A 625 15.20 -12.39 28.56
N PHE A 626 14.67 -13.24 27.68
CA PHE A 626 13.44 -13.98 27.93
C PHE A 626 13.55 -14.90 29.15
N LEU A 627 14.62 -15.70 29.25
CA LEU A 627 14.81 -16.64 30.35
C LEU A 627 14.97 -15.93 31.71
N VAL A 628 15.61 -14.76 31.75
CA VAL A 628 15.72 -13.93 32.95
C VAL A 628 14.36 -13.31 33.31
N LYS A 629 13.68 -12.67 32.34
CA LYS A 629 12.36 -12.03 32.57
C LYS A 629 11.29 -13.02 33.04
N THR A 630 11.33 -14.25 32.54
CA THR A 630 10.40 -15.32 32.95
C THR A 630 10.85 -16.08 34.20
N LYS A 631 11.94 -15.64 34.85
CA LYS A 631 12.52 -16.24 36.06
C LYS A 631 12.91 -17.72 35.88
N ARG A 632 13.18 -18.14 34.66
CA ARG A 632 13.72 -19.47 34.31
C ARG A 632 15.22 -19.57 34.64
N ILE A 633 15.92 -18.43 34.62
CA ILE A 633 17.28 -18.28 35.12
C ILE A 633 17.31 -17.11 36.12
N HIS A 634 18.05 -17.24 37.22
CA HIS A 634 18.21 -16.20 38.24
C HIS A 634 19.43 -15.29 37.97
N GLY A 635 19.35 -14.00 38.32
CA GLY A 635 20.45 -13.04 38.20
C GLY A 635 20.08 -11.81 37.37
N GLU A 636 20.95 -10.80 37.34
CA GLU A 636 20.76 -9.62 36.48
C GLU A 636 21.08 -9.95 35.02
N LEU A 637 20.36 -9.30 34.09
CA LEU A 637 20.49 -9.53 32.66
C LEU A 637 21.93 -9.29 32.18
N ASP A 638 22.55 -8.20 32.63
CA ASP A 638 23.89 -7.80 32.22
C ASP A 638 24.95 -8.81 32.70
N GLU A 639 24.82 -9.31 33.93
CA GLU A 639 25.70 -10.34 34.47
C GLU A 639 25.61 -11.65 33.68
N ARG A 640 24.37 -12.08 33.36
CA ARG A 640 24.12 -13.30 32.57
C ARG A 640 24.59 -13.15 31.13
N PHE A 641 24.38 -12.00 30.53
CA PHE A 641 24.85 -11.69 29.18
C PHE A 641 26.38 -11.76 29.10
N GLN A 642 27.08 -11.10 30.03
CA GLN A 642 28.55 -11.15 30.07
C GLN A 642 29.06 -12.59 30.25
N LYS A 643 28.46 -13.33 31.20
CA LYS A 643 28.91 -14.69 31.52
C LYS A 643 28.65 -15.69 30.40
N MET A 644 27.52 -15.59 29.70
CA MET A 644 27.09 -16.60 28.72
C MET A 644 27.50 -16.29 27.27
N ILE A 645 27.86 -15.05 26.94
CA ILE A 645 28.16 -14.64 25.56
C ILE A 645 29.60 -14.14 25.38
N LEU A 646 30.23 -13.57 26.41
CA LEU A 646 31.57 -12.96 26.28
C LEU A 646 32.72 -13.87 26.76
N ASN A 647 32.45 -14.97 27.48
CA ASN A 647 33.47 -15.86 28.05
C ASN A 647 33.97 -16.97 27.11
N ASN A 648 33.80 -16.86 25.78
CA ASN A 648 34.22 -17.84 24.78
C ASN A 648 33.65 -19.28 24.92
N GLU A 649 32.73 -19.53 25.86
CA GLU A 649 31.95 -20.78 25.88
C GLU A 649 30.78 -20.68 24.89
N SER A 650 30.48 -21.78 24.17
CA SER A 650 29.37 -21.79 23.23
C SER A 650 28.04 -21.58 23.96
N PHE A 651 27.13 -20.81 23.36
CA PHE A 651 25.80 -20.57 23.93
C PHE A 651 25.04 -21.88 24.17
N GLU A 652 25.26 -22.88 23.32
CA GLU A 652 24.75 -24.25 23.47
C GLU A 652 25.20 -24.90 24.79
N ASN A 653 26.49 -24.81 25.13
CA ASN A 653 27.02 -25.37 26.37
C ASN A 653 26.48 -24.62 27.59
N ASN A 654 26.33 -23.31 27.49
CA ASN A 654 25.72 -22.50 28.55
C ASN A 654 24.25 -22.89 28.81
N LEU A 655 23.46 -23.13 27.76
CA LEU A 655 22.09 -23.64 27.89
C LEU A 655 22.07 -25.04 28.52
N LYS A 656 22.98 -25.95 28.13
CA LYS A 656 23.12 -27.29 28.73
C LYS A 656 23.44 -27.23 30.22
N GLN A 657 24.33 -26.33 30.65
CA GLN A 657 24.65 -26.13 32.08
C GLN A 657 23.43 -25.65 32.89
N LEU A 658 22.49 -24.97 32.24
CA LEU A 658 21.24 -24.50 32.85
C LEU A 658 20.10 -25.53 32.79
N GLY A 659 20.37 -26.74 32.27
CA GLY A 659 19.40 -27.82 32.16
C GLY A 659 18.58 -27.84 30.87
N TYR A 660 18.91 -26.99 29.89
CA TYR A 660 18.27 -26.96 28.57
C TYR A 660 19.09 -27.77 27.56
N GLN A 661 18.55 -28.88 27.09
CA GLN A 661 19.20 -29.72 26.08
C GLN A 661 18.80 -29.27 24.68
N VAL A 662 19.62 -28.41 24.08
CA VAL A 662 19.47 -28.00 22.68
C VAL A 662 20.74 -28.41 21.95
N ASP A 663 20.61 -29.24 20.92
CA ASP A 663 21.71 -29.65 20.04
C ASP A 663 21.54 -28.95 18.69
N VAL A 664 22.44 -28.01 18.39
CA VAL A 664 22.35 -27.19 17.18
C VAL A 664 22.46 -28.05 15.91
N THR A 665 23.26 -29.11 15.95
CA THR A 665 23.51 -29.99 14.79
C THR A 665 22.28 -30.84 14.51
N GLU A 666 21.66 -31.41 15.55
CA GLU A 666 20.44 -32.20 15.43
C GLU A 666 19.26 -31.34 14.94
N HIS A 667 19.08 -30.14 15.50
CA HIS A 667 17.94 -29.28 15.16
C HIS A 667 18.04 -28.69 13.75
N ARG A 668 19.25 -28.49 13.22
CA ARG A 668 19.47 -28.10 11.81
C ARG A 668 19.09 -29.18 10.81
N ALA A 669 19.13 -30.45 11.22
CA ALA A 669 18.78 -31.57 10.36
C ALA A 669 17.25 -31.82 10.28
N LYS A 670 16.48 -31.20 11.18
CA LYS A 670 15.01 -31.30 11.25
C LYS A 670 14.34 -30.34 10.27
N THR A 671 13.13 -30.68 9.84
CA THR A 671 12.26 -29.70 9.16
C THR A 671 11.90 -28.57 10.12
N SER A 672 11.48 -27.40 9.59
CA SER A 672 11.07 -26.28 10.46
C SER A 672 9.99 -26.70 11.47
N TYR A 673 9.02 -27.52 11.05
CA TYR A 673 7.97 -28.02 11.93
C TYR A 673 8.53 -28.87 13.09
N GLU A 674 9.34 -29.87 12.78
CA GLU A 674 9.94 -30.77 13.79
C GLU A 674 10.91 -30.03 14.72
N CYS A 675 11.63 -29.03 14.19
CA CYS A 675 12.52 -28.18 14.98
C CYS A 675 11.72 -27.39 16.03
N PHE A 676 10.65 -26.70 15.61
CA PHE A 676 9.78 -25.94 16.52
C PHE A 676 9.00 -26.84 17.49
N GLU A 677 8.66 -28.07 17.13
CA GLU A 677 8.01 -29.02 18.04
C GLU A 677 8.96 -29.54 19.13
N SER A 678 10.26 -29.65 18.81
CA SER A 678 11.27 -30.11 19.76
C SER A 678 11.84 -29.03 20.70
N LEU A 679 11.64 -27.75 20.36
CA LEU A 679 12.04 -26.57 21.15
C LEU A 679 10.95 -26.18 22.15
#